data_AF-A0A0F9MAM1-F1
#
_entry.id   AF-A0A0F9MAM1-F1
#
_cell.length_a   1.000
_cell.length_b   1.000
_cell.length_c   1.000
_cell.angle_alpha   90.00
_cell.angle_beta   90.00
_cell.angle_gamma   90.00
#
_symmetry.space_group_name_H-M   'P 1'
#
loop_
_entity.id
_entity.type
_entity.pdbx_description
1 polymer ?
#
loop_
_entity_poly.entity_id
_entity_poly.type
_entity_poly.pdbx_seq_one_letter_code
_entity_poly.pdbx_strand_id
1 'polypeptide(L)'
;MLGFVIHQAPNIKEDKLNPSKEFDKFLKNYPLNQLKRYTKEINKIKESLKLPEKQIRIKSIKLINFKSYSFVKIDFQNGINIFYGDNGSGKTSIIDAILFALYMDSWHTIHIVDFNNLDFSLLNTQVIRVGEEFCEVELELEKGDDIIHINRKLSRNGVHKITINNLDLFENIKRRVIHKFKNKALKEGITKVTNSKGAKWLYKFNAFLEILRVEKYTDDGALYNVKRNKWGKNRDANNLLAEFYEDNTGNIFKCLTYKYDNFGNIIDECIYGNLTGQNKAPLILSSIGIPLKKGNQSHLKKRKYSEDGFNLLIQEGDSKSTEIKYGYITDTNLLAKKFILFQGNIKKRYFYEYNDNATLINEIVDDGVEEKANQAYSVVVRYITEIETNRVYPNVGNSLKISKKHFDSKQQIKLINEKVNTFNDLGDLLSQDFFDSDGNSCFSIKNEYDLTGKLTSHIDKRGIETIYTYDANNNVRSQKSKESTLEYQYDYLNNLIEEKQSFPSGLILIQKMQYDEDSNLIISEDIYGNTTEHEYDCFSRLIKEKQPKIIDENNEILIPQFQYEYDIFDNVIQITDPKGYLIEKSYNSRNQPVNINYPDNSQEMYSYDLQGSLHRKLMRDSTVYIYEYDYLGRIIAEEHFTQTCTGPGYWLGDKLYKYNAFDHYWTGDGKNHNIRYIRNRQGQIISEFATKDGYINYENKEGFKTDYIYDPLGRVI
;
A
#
# COMPACT_ATOMS: atom_id res chain seq x y z
N MET A 1 61.02 18.57 9.02
CA MET A 1 62.01 18.61 7.91
C MET A 1 61.73 17.43 6.99
N LEU A 2 61.95 17.62 5.69
CA LEU A 2 61.63 16.75 4.54
C LEU A 2 60.18 16.83 4.05
N GLY A 3 59.97 17.74 3.10
CA GLY A 3 58.89 17.66 2.12
C GLY A 3 59.36 16.92 0.86
N PHE A 4 58.40 16.52 0.04
CA PHE A 4 58.65 16.14 -1.35
C PHE A 4 57.53 16.68 -2.26
N VAL A 5 58.01 17.16 -3.40
CA VAL A 5 57.36 17.85 -4.51
C VAL A 5 56.65 16.86 -5.43
N ILE A 6 55.45 17.20 -5.92
CA ILE A 6 54.79 16.49 -7.03
C ILE A 6 54.91 17.34 -8.30
N HIS A 7 55.37 16.70 -9.38
CA HIS A 7 55.57 17.25 -10.72
C HIS A 7 54.27 17.60 -11.45
N GLN A 8 54.34 18.65 -12.28
CA GLN A 8 53.32 19.08 -13.25
C GLN A 8 53.08 18.03 -14.35
N ALA A 9 51.80 17.81 -14.68
CA ALA A 9 51.34 17.13 -15.89
C ALA A 9 50.99 18.16 -16.99
N PRO A 10 50.98 17.78 -18.28
CA PRO A 10 51.27 18.66 -19.41
C PRO A 10 50.06 19.47 -19.93
N ASN A 11 50.38 20.64 -20.51
CA ASN A 11 49.49 21.53 -21.25
C ASN A 11 48.67 20.79 -22.33
N ILE A 12 47.36 20.65 -22.10
CA ILE A 12 46.38 20.33 -23.14
C ILE A 12 45.90 21.65 -23.74
N LYS A 13 46.06 21.79 -25.05
CA LYS A 13 45.58 22.93 -25.84
C LYS A 13 44.04 22.99 -25.78
N GLU A 14 43.52 24.19 -25.54
CA GLU A 14 42.10 24.52 -25.66
C GLU A 14 41.60 24.29 -27.10
N ASP A 15 40.94 23.15 -27.34
CA ASP A 15 40.00 23.06 -28.46
C ASP A 15 38.71 23.77 -28.06
N LYS A 16 38.42 24.88 -28.74
CA LYS A 16 37.20 25.66 -28.59
C LYS A 16 35.98 24.79 -28.94
N LEU A 17 35.29 24.31 -27.91
CA LEU A 17 33.96 23.69 -28.02
C LEU A 17 33.00 24.65 -28.73
N ASN A 18 32.38 24.20 -29.82
CA ASN A 18 31.38 24.96 -30.57
C ASN A 18 30.00 24.74 -29.93
N PRO A 19 29.42 25.73 -29.22
CA PRO A 19 28.22 25.54 -28.38
C PRO A 19 26.97 25.13 -29.17
N SER A 20 26.89 25.48 -30.46
CA SER A 20 25.74 25.11 -31.30
C SER A 20 25.62 23.59 -31.51
N LYS A 21 26.75 22.88 -31.62
CA LYS A 21 26.76 21.42 -31.84
C LYS A 21 26.35 20.62 -30.60
N GLU A 22 26.68 21.10 -29.40
CA GLU A 22 26.28 20.48 -28.13
C GLU A 22 24.78 20.72 -27.85
N PHE A 23 24.27 21.92 -28.15
CA PHE A 23 22.84 22.24 -28.03
C PHE A 23 21.97 21.43 -29.01
N ASP A 24 22.42 21.26 -30.26
CA ASP A 24 21.73 20.43 -31.24
C ASP A 24 21.75 18.93 -30.87
N LYS A 25 22.81 18.47 -30.16
CA LYS A 25 22.93 17.10 -29.64
C LYS A 25 22.01 16.87 -28.44
N PHE A 26 21.84 17.87 -27.57
CA PHE A 26 20.87 17.87 -26.48
C PHE A 26 19.43 17.82 -27.00
N LEU A 27 19.07 18.63 -27.99
CA LEU A 27 17.72 18.62 -28.61
C LEU A 27 17.40 17.30 -29.31
N LYS A 28 18.39 16.64 -29.91
CA LYS A 28 18.22 15.30 -30.53
C LYS A 28 17.97 14.18 -29.51
N ASN A 29 18.46 14.32 -28.28
CA ASN A 29 18.30 13.33 -27.21
C ASN A 29 17.14 13.66 -26.25
N TYR A 30 16.46 14.80 -26.44
CA TYR A 30 15.33 15.19 -25.62
C TYR A 30 14.06 14.39 -26.01
N PRO A 31 13.27 13.87 -25.07
CA PRO A 31 12.16 12.98 -25.40
C PRO A 31 11.13 13.66 -26.31
N LEU A 32 11.02 13.19 -27.56
CA LEU A 32 10.10 13.74 -28.58
C LEU A 32 8.64 13.82 -28.10
N ASN A 33 8.24 12.93 -27.18
CA ASN A 33 6.90 12.89 -26.60
C ASN A 33 6.64 14.04 -25.61
N GLN A 34 7.69 14.56 -24.96
CA GLN A 34 7.57 15.73 -24.09
C GLN A 34 7.45 17.02 -24.92
N LEU A 35 8.27 17.18 -25.95
CA LEU A 35 8.15 18.30 -26.92
C LEU A 35 6.74 18.36 -27.55
N LYS A 36 6.21 17.22 -28.01
CA LYS A 36 4.84 17.13 -28.55
C LYS A 36 3.74 17.45 -27.53
N ARG A 37 3.94 17.11 -26.25
CA ARG A 37 3.02 17.42 -25.15
C ARG A 37 2.99 18.93 -24.87
N TYR A 38 4.15 19.58 -24.86
CA TYR A 38 4.25 21.03 -24.63
C TYR A 38 3.69 21.85 -25.78
N THR A 39 3.94 21.45 -27.04
CA THR A 39 3.31 22.09 -28.21
C THR A 39 1.78 22.01 -28.13
N LYS A 40 1.24 20.89 -27.66
CA LYS A 40 -0.21 20.67 -27.51
C LYS A 40 -0.82 21.48 -26.36
N GLU A 41 -0.11 21.67 -25.25
CA GLU A 41 -0.57 22.51 -24.14
C GLU A 41 -0.45 24.01 -24.43
N ILE A 42 0.60 24.44 -25.14
CA ILE A 42 0.77 25.83 -25.58
C ILE A 42 -0.31 26.22 -26.61
N ASN A 43 -0.63 25.32 -27.55
CA ASN A 43 -1.72 25.56 -28.51
C ASN A 43 -3.10 25.63 -27.81
N LYS A 44 -3.32 24.83 -26.76
CA LYS A 44 -4.53 24.92 -25.92
C LYS A 44 -4.62 26.25 -25.18
N ILE A 45 -3.50 26.79 -24.69
CA ILE A 45 -3.47 28.09 -24.01
C ILE A 45 -3.78 29.21 -25.01
N LYS A 46 -3.18 29.18 -26.20
CA LYS A 46 -3.47 30.11 -27.31
C LYS A 46 -4.95 30.09 -27.71
N GLU A 47 -5.55 28.91 -27.83
CA GLU A 47 -6.99 28.75 -28.12
C GLU A 47 -7.91 29.23 -26.98
N SER A 48 -7.52 29.02 -25.72
CA SER A 48 -8.33 29.35 -24.55
C SER A 48 -8.46 30.86 -24.30
N LEU A 49 -7.46 31.63 -24.73
CA LEU A 49 -7.41 33.08 -24.50
C LEU A 49 -8.06 33.90 -25.63
N LYS A 50 -8.47 33.28 -26.75
CA LYS A 50 -9.01 33.96 -27.96
C LYS A 50 -8.20 35.21 -28.37
N LEU A 51 -6.87 35.17 -28.22
CA LEU A 51 -6.02 36.32 -28.49
C LEU A 51 -5.67 36.37 -29.98
N PRO A 52 -5.92 37.47 -30.70
CA PRO A 52 -5.27 37.69 -31.98
C PRO A 52 -3.75 37.77 -31.78
N GLU A 53 -2.98 37.20 -32.71
CA GLU A 53 -1.54 36.88 -32.63
C GLU A 53 -0.56 38.04 -32.36
N LYS A 54 -1.00 39.25 -32.02
CA LYS A 54 -0.11 40.41 -31.88
C LYS A 54 -0.51 41.27 -30.67
N GLN A 55 0.48 41.64 -29.85
CA GLN A 55 0.47 42.63 -28.74
C GLN A 55 0.34 42.10 -27.29
N ILE A 56 1.28 41.27 -26.83
CA ILE A 56 1.58 41.19 -25.39
C ILE A 56 3.10 41.15 -25.20
N ARG A 57 3.65 42.01 -24.33
CA ARG A 57 5.07 41.99 -23.93
C ARG A 57 5.19 41.63 -22.45
N ILE A 58 6.17 40.79 -22.12
CA ILE A 58 6.53 40.47 -20.73
C ILE A 58 7.47 41.56 -20.25
N LYS A 59 7.05 42.33 -19.25
CA LYS A 59 7.79 43.48 -18.73
C LYS A 59 8.76 43.10 -17.62
N SER A 60 8.34 42.22 -16.70
CA SER A 60 9.20 41.70 -15.64
C SER A 60 8.66 40.38 -15.08
N ILE A 61 9.55 39.58 -14.50
CA ILE A 61 9.22 38.39 -13.72
C ILE A 61 9.92 38.53 -12.38
N LYS A 62 9.16 38.48 -11.28
CA LYS A 62 9.70 38.64 -9.93
C LYS A 62 9.27 37.47 -9.04
N LEU A 63 10.25 36.89 -8.34
CA LEU A 63 10.01 35.87 -7.32
C LEU A 63 10.02 36.55 -5.94
N ILE A 64 8.97 36.33 -5.16
CA ILE A 64 8.81 36.96 -3.83
C ILE A 64 8.65 35.88 -2.76
N ASN A 65 9.15 36.15 -1.55
CA ASN A 65 9.14 35.26 -0.39
C ASN A 65 10.00 33.99 -0.54
N PHE A 66 11.18 34.13 -1.14
CA PHE A 66 12.20 33.09 -1.20
C PHE A 66 13.17 33.24 -0.01
N LYS A 67 13.30 32.23 0.85
CA LYS A 67 14.34 32.17 1.89
C LYS A 67 15.37 31.09 1.56
N SER A 68 16.52 31.49 1.00
CA SER A 68 17.84 31.03 1.46
C SER A 68 18.95 31.96 0.93
N TYR A 69 20.08 31.93 1.62
CA TYR A 69 21.14 32.93 1.63
C TYR A 69 22.22 32.61 0.60
N SER A 70 22.23 33.33 -0.54
CA SER A 70 23.38 33.77 -1.36
C SER A 70 22.87 34.15 -2.75
N PHE A 71 23.19 35.36 -3.25
CA PHE A 71 22.81 35.81 -4.59
C PHE A 71 24.05 36.13 -5.42
N VAL A 72 24.05 35.74 -6.70
CA VAL A 72 24.89 36.35 -7.73
C VAL A 72 23.96 37.09 -8.70
N LYS A 73 24.22 38.39 -8.87
CA LYS A 73 23.49 39.27 -9.79
C LYS A 73 24.09 39.13 -11.19
N ILE A 74 23.27 38.89 -12.20
CA ILE A 74 23.68 38.95 -13.60
C ILE A 74 22.86 40.05 -14.28
N ASP A 75 23.55 41.11 -14.71
CA ASP A 75 22.95 42.25 -15.41
C ASP A 75 22.99 42.02 -16.93
N PHE A 76 21.83 42.04 -17.59
CA PHE A 76 21.73 42.08 -19.05
C PHE A 76 21.46 43.51 -19.53
N GLN A 77 22.09 43.92 -20.64
CA GLN A 77 22.07 45.31 -21.13
C GLN A 77 20.68 45.88 -21.49
N ASN A 78 19.60 45.08 -21.49
CA ASN A 78 18.24 45.52 -21.77
C ASN A 78 17.27 45.45 -20.57
N GLY A 79 17.79 45.50 -19.33
CA GLY A 79 16.97 45.75 -18.13
C GLY A 79 16.22 44.53 -17.58
N ILE A 80 16.52 43.32 -18.06
CA ILE A 80 16.04 42.08 -17.44
C ILE A 80 17.04 41.67 -16.36
N ASN A 81 16.61 41.75 -15.10
CA ASN A 81 17.38 41.26 -13.96
C ASN A 81 16.92 39.84 -13.63
N ILE A 82 17.83 38.87 -13.69
CA ILE A 82 17.57 37.49 -13.24
C ILE A 82 18.28 37.28 -11.91
N PHE A 83 17.51 36.92 -10.88
CA PHE A 83 18.04 36.53 -9.57
C PHE A 83 18.01 35.02 -9.46
N TYR A 84 19.16 34.40 -9.18
CA TYR A 84 19.28 32.97 -8.93
C TYR A 84 19.59 32.72 -7.46
N GLY A 85 18.94 31.69 -6.89
CA GLY A 85 19.23 31.13 -5.58
C GLY A 85 19.07 29.60 -5.66
N ASP A 86 20.04 28.88 -5.10
CA ASP A 86 20.07 27.43 -5.11
C ASP A 86 19.14 26.87 -4.04
N ASN A 87 18.13 26.11 -4.46
CA ASN A 87 17.25 25.35 -3.58
C ASN A 87 16.92 24.01 -4.27
N GLY A 88 17.91 23.12 -4.32
CA GLY A 88 17.84 21.65 -4.21
C GLY A 88 16.53 20.91 -4.57
N SER A 89 15.80 21.32 -5.60
CA SER A 89 14.49 20.75 -5.99
C SER A 89 14.32 20.77 -7.50
N GLY A 90 14.81 19.71 -8.14
CA GLY A 90 14.63 19.48 -9.57
C GLY A 90 13.20 19.06 -9.89
N LYS A 91 12.35 20.03 -10.23
CA LYS A 91 11.37 20.00 -11.34
C LYS A 91 10.75 21.39 -11.44
N THR A 92 10.95 22.05 -12.58
CA THR A 92 10.60 23.44 -12.90
C THR A 92 11.49 24.51 -12.24
N SER A 93 12.63 24.79 -12.86
CA SER A 93 13.17 26.16 -12.98
C SER A 93 14.37 26.14 -13.93
N ILE A 94 14.64 27.25 -14.60
CA ILE A 94 15.73 27.46 -15.57
C ILE A 94 15.44 26.95 -16.99
N ILE A 95 15.38 25.64 -17.27
CA ILE A 95 15.18 25.18 -18.67
C ILE A 95 13.79 25.58 -19.21
N ASP A 96 12.76 25.54 -18.36
CA ASP A 96 11.40 25.98 -18.72
C ASP A 96 11.30 27.50 -18.90
N ALA A 97 12.09 28.29 -18.17
CA ALA A 97 12.13 29.74 -18.33
C ALA A 97 12.93 30.15 -19.59
N ILE A 98 14.03 29.44 -19.86
CA ILE A 98 14.88 29.65 -21.04
C ILE A 98 14.16 29.17 -22.30
N LEU A 99 13.50 28.01 -22.31
CA LEU A 99 12.68 27.56 -23.43
C LEU A 99 11.44 28.44 -23.64
N PHE A 100 10.81 28.95 -22.57
CA PHE A 100 9.69 29.88 -22.70
C PHE A 100 10.13 31.24 -23.25
N ALA A 101 11.31 31.74 -22.85
CA ALA A 101 11.88 32.99 -23.36
C ALA A 101 12.41 32.86 -24.80
N LEU A 102 13.04 31.74 -25.15
CA LEU A 102 13.58 31.48 -26.49
C LEU A 102 12.50 31.13 -27.53
N TYR A 103 11.34 30.60 -27.12
CA TYR A 103 10.27 30.20 -28.05
C TYR A 103 9.17 31.27 -28.22
N MET A 104 9.15 32.30 -27.36
CA MET A 104 8.32 33.49 -27.54
C MET A 104 9.05 34.51 -28.41
N ASP A 105 9.24 34.15 -29.68
CA ASP A 105 9.91 35.02 -30.63
C ASP A 105 8.98 36.19 -30.98
N SER A 106 9.33 37.38 -30.50
CA SER A 106 9.02 38.59 -31.26
C SER A 106 10.23 39.53 -31.29
N TRP A 107 11.16 39.18 -32.19
CA TRP A 107 12.17 40.02 -32.84
C TRP A 107 13.18 40.67 -31.88
N HIS A 108 14.44 40.22 -31.89
CA HIS A 108 15.68 41.01 -32.11
C HIS A 108 16.89 40.05 -32.16
N THR A 109 17.85 40.35 -33.03
CA THR A 109 19.12 39.64 -33.24
C THR A 109 20.03 39.77 -32.01
N ILE A 110 20.44 38.65 -31.39
CA ILE A 110 21.40 38.66 -30.27
C ILE A 110 22.83 38.61 -30.82
N HIS A 111 23.60 39.67 -30.62
CA HIS A 111 25.06 39.65 -30.76
C HIS A 111 25.67 39.10 -29.46
N ILE A 112 26.45 38.03 -29.58
CA ILE A 112 27.15 37.39 -28.46
C ILE A 112 28.51 38.06 -28.28
N VAL A 113 28.76 38.68 -27.13
CA VAL A 113 30.08 39.15 -26.72
C VAL A 113 30.38 38.62 -25.31
N ASP A 114 31.40 37.75 -25.29
CA ASP A 114 32.30 37.33 -24.22
C ASP A 114 31.72 36.71 -22.92
N PHE A 115 31.85 35.38 -22.82
CA PHE A 115 31.85 34.62 -21.57
C PHE A 115 33.30 34.42 -21.13
N ASN A 116 33.82 35.30 -20.27
CA ASN A 116 34.98 34.99 -19.46
C ASN A 116 34.53 34.99 -18.00
N ASN A 117 34.69 33.84 -17.33
CA ASN A 117 34.41 33.54 -15.92
C ASN A 117 33.04 32.95 -15.56
N LEU A 118 32.69 31.81 -16.14
CA LEU A 118 31.82 30.84 -15.47
C LEU A 118 32.46 29.45 -15.57
N ASP A 119 32.86 28.91 -14.42
CA ASP A 119 33.43 27.57 -14.28
C ASP A 119 32.28 26.55 -14.33
N PHE A 120 32.22 25.76 -15.40
CA PHE A 120 31.16 24.77 -15.65
C PHE A 120 31.44 23.39 -15.01
N SER A 121 32.40 23.30 -14.09
CA SER A 121 32.77 22.03 -13.45
C SER A 121 31.77 21.50 -12.40
N LEU A 122 30.65 22.19 -12.13
CA LEU A 122 29.72 21.87 -11.02
C LEU A 122 28.32 21.40 -11.40
N LEU A 123 27.99 21.19 -12.68
CA LEU A 123 26.69 20.66 -13.09
C LEU A 123 26.74 19.14 -13.28
N ASN A 124 26.81 18.40 -12.17
CA ASN A 124 26.43 16.98 -12.15
C ASN A 124 25.12 16.81 -11.39
N THR A 125 24.18 16.15 -12.08
CA THR A 125 22.79 15.91 -11.72
C THR A 125 22.60 15.33 -10.32
N GLN A 126 22.03 16.12 -9.41
CA GLN A 126 21.47 15.65 -8.15
C GLN A 126 19.95 15.76 -8.17
N VAL A 127 19.27 14.65 -7.89
CA VAL A 127 17.82 14.60 -7.68
C VAL A 127 17.59 14.66 -6.17
N ILE A 128 17.15 15.82 -5.68
CA ILE A 128 16.76 16.01 -4.29
C ILE A 128 15.29 16.49 -4.30
N ARG A 129 14.44 15.82 -3.53
CA ARG A 129 13.08 16.30 -3.18
C ARG A 129 13.20 17.24 -1.99
N VAL A 130 12.31 18.26 -1.83
CA VAL A 130 12.05 19.05 -0.60
C VAL A 130 10.60 19.52 -0.45
N GLY A 131 10.06 19.33 0.77
CA GLY A 131 9.50 20.34 1.69
C GLY A 131 8.33 21.24 1.28
N GLU A 132 7.39 21.40 2.21
CA GLU A 132 6.17 22.21 2.08
C GLU A 132 6.40 23.72 2.29
N GLU A 133 6.85 24.49 1.29
CA GLU A 133 6.70 25.97 1.36
C GLU A 133 6.35 26.60 -0.01
N PHE A 134 5.57 27.68 0.04
CA PHE A 134 4.95 28.36 -1.10
C PHE A 134 5.94 29.28 -1.83
N CYS A 135 5.86 29.34 -3.16
CA CYS A 135 6.57 30.34 -3.98
C CYS A 135 5.56 31.28 -4.65
N GLU A 136 5.79 32.59 -4.62
CA GLU A 136 4.96 33.59 -5.33
C GLU A 136 5.69 34.11 -6.57
N VAL A 137 5.01 34.02 -7.72
CA VAL A 137 5.49 34.53 -9.01
C VAL A 137 4.63 35.74 -9.40
N GLU A 138 5.27 36.89 -9.48
CA GLU A 138 4.69 38.09 -10.08
C GLU A 138 5.10 38.20 -11.55
N LEU A 139 4.10 38.37 -12.41
CA LEU A 139 4.24 38.61 -13.85
C LEU A 139 3.57 39.93 -14.19
N GLU A 140 4.31 40.81 -14.87
CA GLU A 140 3.76 42.02 -15.47
C GLU A 140 3.66 41.83 -16.99
N LEU A 141 2.43 41.95 -17.51
CA LEU A 141 2.15 41.90 -18.93
C LEU A 141 1.66 43.27 -19.40
N GLU A 142 2.18 43.73 -20.53
CA GLU A 142 1.78 44.99 -21.15
C GLU A 142 1.03 44.72 -22.47
N LYS A 143 -0.14 45.35 -22.62
CA LYS A 143 -0.95 45.34 -23.85
C LYS A 143 -1.42 46.76 -24.16
N GLY A 144 -0.69 47.46 -25.02
CA GLY A 144 -0.92 48.90 -25.21
C GLY A 144 -0.52 49.67 -23.94
N ASP A 145 -1.32 50.63 -23.49
CA ASP A 145 -1.07 51.39 -22.24
C ASP A 145 -1.54 50.66 -20.97
N ASP A 146 -2.17 49.49 -21.11
CA ASP A 146 -2.68 48.70 -19.98
C ASP A 146 -1.60 47.78 -19.40
N ILE A 147 -1.37 47.89 -18.09
CA ILE A 147 -0.48 47.02 -17.31
C ILE A 147 -1.33 45.98 -16.56
N ILE A 148 -1.03 44.70 -16.78
CA ILE A 148 -1.69 43.57 -16.12
C ILE A 148 -0.70 42.93 -15.14
N HIS A 149 -1.00 43.03 -13.85
CA HIS A 149 -0.25 42.33 -12.79
C HIS A 149 -0.91 40.98 -12.51
N ILE A 150 -0.16 39.91 -12.70
CA ILE A 150 -0.58 38.55 -12.37
C ILE A 150 0.29 38.08 -11.21
N ASN A 151 -0.34 37.81 -10.06
CA ASN A 151 0.34 37.24 -8.91
C ASN A 151 -0.13 35.80 -8.71
N ARG A 152 0.81 34.85 -8.77
CA ARG A 152 0.52 33.41 -8.70
C ARG A 152 1.23 32.77 -7.52
N LYS A 153 0.43 32.26 -6.58
CA LYS A 153 0.91 31.47 -5.44
C LYS A 153 0.97 29.99 -5.83
N LEU A 154 2.17 29.43 -5.83
CA LEU A 154 2.42 28.02 -6.16
C LEU A 154 2.42 27.20 -4.87
N SER A 155 1.58 26.16 -4.83
CA SER A 155 1.58 25.13 -3.77
C SER A 155 1.55 23.74 -4.40
N ARG A 156 2.10 22.74 -3.70
CA ARG A 156 2.21 21.37 -4.19
C ARG A 156 0.84 20.65 -4.29
N ASN A 157 -0.18 21.14 -3.59
CA ASN A 157 -1.50 20.48 -3.50
C ASN A 157 -2.56 21.03 -4.47
N GLY A 158 -2.15 21.65 -5.58
CA GLY A 158 -3.05 21.91 -6.72
C GLY A 158 -4.14 22.96 -6.51
N VAL A 159 -4.22 23.62 -5.34
CA VAL A 159 -5.08 24.80 -5.17
C VAL A 159 -4.30 26.04 -5.61
N HIS A 160 -4.54 26.45 -6.85
CA HIS A 160 -3.97 27.67 -7.41
C HIS A 160 -4.92 28.84 -7.16
N LYS A 161 -4.51 29.80 -6.31
CA LYS A 161 -5.22 31.06 -6.16
C LYS A 161 -4.55 32.09 -7.08
N ILE A 162 -5.29 32.55 -8.09
CA ILE A 162 -4.88 33.63 -8.98
C ILE A 162 -5.56 34.90 -8.46
N THR A 163 -4.76 35.91 -8.12
CA THR A 163 -5.29 37.22 -7.72
C THR A 163 -5.09 38.18 -8.89
N ILE A 164 -6.18 38.72 -9.44
CA ILE A 164 -6.18 39.70 -10.53
C ILE A 164 -6.66 41.03 -9.93
N ASN A 165 -5.76 42.00 -9.81
CA ASN A 165 -6.04 43.29 -9.18
C ASN A 165 -6.66 44.32 -10.15
N ASN A 166 -7.62 43.90 -10.95
CA ASN A 166 -8.44 44.81 -11.75
C ASN A 166 -9.93 44.55 -11.45
N LEU A 167 -10.52 45.44 -10.65
CA LEU A 167 -11.82 45.27 -9.98
C LEU A 167 -12.99 45.09 -10.96
N ASP A 168 -12.91 45.67 -12.17
CA ASP A 168 -13.96 45.55 -13.18
C ASP A 168 -13.96 44.19 -13.90
N LEU A 169 -12.86 43.43 -13.84
CA LEU A 169 -12.81 42.05 -14.34
C LEU A 169 -13.33 41.04 -13.29
N PHE A 170 -13.27 41.38 -12.01
CA PHE A 170 -13.51 40.46 -10.89
C PHE A 170 -15.00 40.12 -10.71
N GLU A 171 -15.92 41.06 -10.97
CA GLU A 171 -17.37 40.82 -10.93
C GLU A 171 -17.85 39.90 -12.07
N ASN A 172 -17.18 39.90 -13.23
CA ASN A 172 -17.49 38.97 -14.31
C ASN A 172 -16.95 37.54 -14.07
N ILE A 173 -15.93 37.37 -13.20
CA ILE A 173 -15.28 36.08 -12.93
C ILE A 173 -15.94 35.31 -11.76
N LYS A 174 -16.63 35.98 -10.84
CA LYS A 174 -17.43 35.32 -9.77
C LYS A 174 -18.50 34.36 -10.33
N ARG A 175 -18.87 34.48 -11.60
CA ARG A 175 -19.70 33.50 -12.31
C ARG A 175 -18.84 32.51 -13.10
N ARG A 176 -18.40 31.44 -12.41
CA ARG A 176 -17.80 30.19 -12.93
C ARG A 176 -16.33 30.25 -13.36
N VAL A 177 -15.44 29.81 -12.47
CA VAL A 177 -14.26 29.01 -12.87
C VAL A 177 -14.40 27.59 -12.28
N ILE A 178 -15.44 26.92 -12.77
CA ILE A 178 -15.37 25.48 -13.02
C ILE A 178 -14.51 25.39 -14.28
N HIS A 179 -13.51 24.50 -14.32
CA HIS A 179 -12.86 24.15 -15.58
C HIS A 179 -13.93 23.68 -16.57
N LYS A 180 -14.45 24.61 -17.39
CA LYS A 180 -15.15 24.27 -18.60
C LYS A 180 -14.07 23.80 -19.58
N PHE A 181 -13.78 22.50 -19.53
CA PHE A 181 -13.76 21.77 -20.79
C PHE A 181 -14.93 22.32 -21.61
N LYS A 182 -14.76 22.66 -22.89
CA LYS A 182 -15.90 22.99 -23.77
C LYS A 182 -17.01 22.01 -23.40
N ASN A 183 -18.04 22.52 -22.71
CA ASN A 183 -19.10 21.72 -22.13
C ASN A 183 -19.86 21.17 -23.34
N LYS A 184 -19.42 20.03 -23.89
CA LYS A 184 -20.41 18.98 -24.06
C LYS A 184 -20.96 18.84 -22.66
N ALA A 185 -22.22 19.27 -22.46
CA ALA A 185 -22.92 19.03 -21.21
C ALA A 185 -22.47 17.65 -20.69
N LEU A 186 -21.99 17.56 -19.46
CA LEU A 186 -21.70 16.27 -18.86
C LEU A 186 -23.04 15.53 -18.90
N LYS A 187 -23.16 14.65 -19.89
CA LYS A 187 -24.35 13.85 -20.11
C LYS A 187 -24.14 12.58 -19.31
N GLU A 188 -25.24 12.05 -18.80
CA GLU A 188 -25.31 10.62 -18.50
C GLU A 188 -24.65 9.84 -19.64
N GLY A 189 -23.89 8.81 -19.27
CA GLY A 189 -22.97 8.22 -20.20
C GLY A 189 -22.59 6.80 -19.83
N ILE A 190 -21.94 6.16 -20.79
CA ILE A 190 -21.42 4.81 -20.66
C ILE A 190 -19.95 4.86 -21.07
N THR A 191 -19.07 4.46 -20.15
CA THR A 191 -17.69 4.13 -20.50
C THR A 191 -17.58 2.63 -20.70
N LYS A 192 -17.15 2.23 -21.91
CA LYS A 192 -16.84 0.84 -22.24
C LYS A 192 -15.33 0.63 -22.06
N VAL A 193 -14.95 -0.34 -21.25
CA VAL A 193 -13.57 -0.84 -21.14
C VAL A 193 -13.57 -2.28 -21.66
N THR A 194 -12.55 -2.65 -22.43
CA THR A 194 -12.36 -3.99 -22.97
C THR A 194 -10.91 -4.40 -22.76
N ASN A 195 -10.65 -5.63 -22.32
CA ASN A 195 -9.29 -6.16 -22.20
C ASN A 195 -8.83 -6.82 -23.52
N SER A 196 -7.59 -7.31 -23.58
CA SER A 196 -7.05 -7.92 -24.81
C SER A 196 -7.85 -9.15 -25.26
N LYS A 197 -8.40 -9.91 -24.30
CA LYS A 197 -9.25 -11.09 -24.53
C LYS A 197 -10.71 -10.79 -24.88
N GLY A 198 -11.11 -9.52 -25.02
CA GLY A 198 -12.46 -9.14 -25.47
C GLY A 198 -13.53 -9.05 -24.39
N ALA A 199 -13.26 -9.46 -23.15
CA ALA A 199 -14.14 -9.20 -22.02
C ALA A 199 -14.35 -7.70 -21.82
N LYS A 200 -15.53 -7.33 -21.34
CA LYS A 200 -16.02 -5.95 -21.40
C LYS A 200 -16.67 -5.49 -20.12
N TRP A 201 -16.37 -4.26 -19.71
CA TRP A 201 -17.02 -3.56 -18.60
C TRP A 201 -17.76 -2.34 -19.12
N LEU A 202 -19.03 -2.20 -18.74
CA LEU A 202 -19.83 -1.00 -18.98
C LEU A 202 -20.05 -0.25 -17.68
N TYR A 203 -19.42 0.91 -17.56
CA TYR A 203 -19.61 1.85 -16.46
C TYR A 203 -20.68 2.86 -16.87
N LYS A 204 -21.89 2.70 -16.32
CA LYS A 204 -23.01 3.63 -16.54
C LYS A 204 -23.02 4.67 -15.43
N PHE A 205 -22.99 5.94 -15.78
CA PHE A 205 -22.95 7.05 -14.83
C PHE A 205 -23.95 8.14 -15.19
N ASN A 206 -24.40 8.89 -14.19
CA ASN A 206 -25.34 10.00 -14.39
C ASN A 206 -24.62 11.32 -14.73
N ALA A 207 -25.38 12.41 -14.87
CA ALA A 207 -24.83 13.74 -15.18
C ALA A 207 -23.87 14.30 -14.10
N PHE A 208 -23.85 13.72 -12.89
CA PHE A 208 -22.93 14.06 -11.80
C PHE A 208 -21.68 13.17 -11.77
N LEU A 209 -21.50 12.29 -12.78
CA LEU A 209 -20.41 11.30 -12.86
C LEU A 209 -20.45 10.24 -11.74
N GLU A 210 -21.58 10.11 -11.06
CA GLU A 210 -21.81 9.03 -10.12
C GLU A 210 -22.01 7.71 -10.89
N ILE A 211 -21.19 6.70 -10.62
CA ILE A 211 -21.33 5.37 -11.22
C ILE A 211 -22.62 4.76 -10.69
N LEU A 212 -23.62 4.58 -11.53
CA LEU A 212 -24.89 3.95 -11.21
C LEU A 212 -24.81 2.43 -11.33
N ARG A 213 -24.05 1.93 -12.31
CA ARG A 213 -23.99 0.50 -12.63
C ARG A 213 -22.67 0.17 -13.31
N VAL A 214 -22.10 -0.98 -12.95
CA VAL A 214 -20.99 -1.62 -13.65
C VAL A 214 -21.48 -2.98 -14.10
N GLU A 215 -21.51 -3.21 -15.40
CA GLU A 215 -21.89 -4.49 -16.00
C GLU A 215 -20.62 -5.16 -16.54
N LYS A 216 -20.31 -6.36 -16.06
CA LYS A 216 -19.17 -7.18 -16.50
C LYS A 216 -19.71 -8.19 -17.52
N TYR A 217 -19.12 -8.23 -18.71
CA TYR A 217 -19.47 -9.11 -19.81
C TYR A 217 -18.27 -9.98 -20.18
N THR A 218 -18.54 -11.23 -20.51
CA THR A 218 -17.58 -12.15 -21.13
C THR A 218 -17.24 -11.70 -22.55
N ASP A 219 -16.21 -12.32 -23.13
CA ASP A 219 -15.71 -12.11 -24.49
C ASP A 219 -16.73 -12.45 -25.58
N ASP A 220 -17.58 -13.45 -25.35
CA ASP A 220 -18.73 -13.79 -26.21
C ASP A 220 -19.91 -12.80 -26.07
N GLY A 221 -19.83 -11.84 -25.15
CA GLY A 221 -20.84 -10.81 -24.91
C GLY A 221 -21.94 -11.20 -23.94
N ALA A 222 -21.87 -12.35 -23.26
CA ALA A 222 -22.81 -12.70 -22.20
C ALA A 222 -22.60 -11.80 -20.97
N LEU A 223 -23.70 -11.39 -20.31
CA LEU A 223 -23.61 -10.66 -19.05
C LEU A 223 -23.17 -11.63 -17.95
N TYR A 224 -22.09 -11.29 -17.26
CA TYR A 224 -21.52 -12.11 -16.19
C TYR A 224 -22.07 -11.73 -14.82
N ASN A 225 -21.88 -10.46 -14.44
CA ASN A 225 -22.39 -9.93 -13.19
C ASN A 225 -22.66 -8.42 -13.30
N VAL A 226 -23.34 -7.89 -12.28
CA VAL A 226 -23.68 -6.47 -12.20
C VAL A 226 -23.38 -5.96 -10.80
N LYS A 227 -22.63 -4.86 -10.72
CA LYS A 227 -22.58 -4.01 -9.52
C LYS A 227 -23.49 -2.81 -9.75
N ARG A 228 -24.52 -2.64 -8.92
CA ARG A 228 -25.42 -1.48 -8.99
C ARG A 228 -25.26 -0.61 -7.75
N ASN A 229 -25.22 0.70 -7.95
CA ASN A 229 -25.07 1.68 -6.89
C ASN A 229 -26.35 2.51 -6.75
N LYS A 230 -26.71 2.84 -5.51
CA LYS A 230 -27.80 3.76 -5.20
C LYS A 230 -27.22 4.99 -4.52
N TRP A 231 -27.27 6.11 -5.23
CA TRP A 231 -26.84 7.40 -4.73
C TRP A 231 -28.00 8.14 -4.06
N GLY A 232 -27.68 8.98 -3.08
CA GLY A 232 -28.64 9.81 -2.36
C GLY A 232 -29.19 10.94 -3.21
N LYS A 233 -30.26 11.57 -2.71
CA LYS A 233 -30.92 12.72 -3.34
C LYS A 233 -31.02 13.86 -2.32
N ASN A 234 -31.17 15.08 -2.82
CA ASN A 234 -31.39 16.28 -2.00
C ASN A 234 -30.28 16.48 -0.96
N ARG A 235 -30.58 16.27 0.33
CA ARG A 235 -29.62 16.45 1.44
C ARG A 235 -28.50 15.41 1.43
N ASP A 236 -28.74 14.24 0.84
CA ASP A 236 -27.73 13.18 0.67
C ASP A 236 -27.14 13.16 -0.75
N ALA A 237 -27.29 14.23 -1.53
CA ALA A 237 -26.73 14.27 -2.88
C ALA A 237 -25.21 14.04 -2.84
N ASN A 238 -24.70 13.20 -3.74
CA ASN A 238 -23.30 12.73 -3.79
C ASN A 238 -22.87 11.72 -2.70
N ASN A 239 -23.79 11.26 -1.84
CA ASN A 239 -23.51 10.15 -0.92
C ASN A 239 -23.97 8.82 -1.50
N LEU A 240 -23.10 7.80 -1.44
CA LEU A 240 -23.43 6.44 -1.88
C LEU A 240 -24.22 5.72 -0.79
N LEU A 241 -25.53 5.53 -0.97
CA LEU A 241 -26.39 4.92 0.06
C LEU A 241 -26.34 3.40 0.06
N ALA A 242 -26.15 2.77 -1.10
CA ALA A 242 -26.04 1.32 -1.19
C ALA A 242 -25.29 0.84 -2.44
N GLU A 243 -24.64 -0.32 -2.30
CA GLU A 243 -24.08 -1.12 -3.39
C GLU A 243 -24.76 -2.48 -3.41
N PHE A 244 -25.13 -2.96 -4.59
CA PHE A 244 -25.77 -4.24 -4.83
C PHE A 244 -24.90 -5.07 -5.77
N TYR A 245 -24.71 -6.34 -5.44
CA TYR A 245 -23.99 -7.29 -6.26
C TYR A 245 -24.98 -8.34 -6.77
N GLU A 246 -25.16 -8.33 -8.07
CA GLU A 246 -26.19 -9.05 -8.79
C GLU A 246 -25.57 -10.05 -9.75
N ASP A 247 -26.20 -11.22 -9.90
CA ASP A 247 -25.91 -12.13 -11.00
C ASP A 247 -26.45 -11.57 -12.34
N ASN A 248 -26.29 -12.35 -13.40
CA ASN A 248 -26.76 -12.01 -14.74
C ASN A 248 -28.29 -12.01 -14.92
N THR A 249 -29.04 -12.55 -13.95
CA THR A 249 -30.50 -12.54 -13.92
C THR A 249 -31.08 -11.42 -13.05
N GLY A 250 -30.23 -10.73 -12.28
CA GLY A 250 -30.60 -9.65 -11.36
C GLY A 250 -30.83 -10.08 -9.91
N ASN A 251 -30.52 -11.34 -9.54
CA ASN A 251 -30.61 -11.77 -8.14
C ASN A 251 -29.50 -11.12 -7.33
N ILE A 252 -29.85 -10.54 -6.18
CA ILE A 252 -28.90 -9.83 -5.31
C ILE A 252 -28.35 -10.79 -4.25
N PHE A 253 -27.05 -11.06 -4.32
CA PHE A 253 -26.33 -11.96 -3.38
C PHE A 253 -25.68 -11.21 -2.23
N LYS A 254 -25.35 -9.93 -2.43
CA LYS A 254 -24.71 -9.08 -1.44
C LYS A 254 -25.20 -7.64 -1.60
N CYS A 255 -25.44 -6.97 -0.48
CA CYS A 255 -25.68 -5.54 -0.46
C CYS A 255 -24.90 -4.88 0.66
N LEU A 256 -24.23 -3.77 0.35
CA LEU A 256 -23.64 -2.86 1.33
C LEU A 256 -24.53 -1.62 1.41
N THR A 257 -24.76 -1.10 2.61
CA THR A 257 -25.51 0.14 2.82
C THR A 257 -24.72 1.08 3.73
N TYR A 258 -24.86 2.37 3.50
CA TYR A 258 -24.11 3.40 4.21
C TYR A 258 -25.07 4.48 4.72
N LYS A 259 -24.79 5.01 5.91
CA LYS A 259 -25.34 6.29 6.36
C LYS A 259 -24.22 7.25 6.67
N TYR A 260 -24.53 8.52 6.50
CA TYR A 260 -23.58 9.60 6.62
C TYR A 260 -24.01 10.59 7.70
N ASP A 261 -23.04 11.26 8.32
CA ASP A 261 -23.30 12.51 9.04
C ASP A 261 -23.39 13.70 8.07
N ASN A 262 -23.57 14.90 8.62
CA ASN A 262 -23.70 16.13 7.83
C ASN A 262 -22.40 16.56 7.12
N PHE A 263 -21.27 15.94 7.44
CA PHE A 263 -19.96 16.21 6.83
C PHE A 263 -19.59 15.16 5.76
N GLY A 264 -20.46 14.18 5.54
CA GLY A 264 -20.24 13.13 4.54
C GLY A 264 -19.38 11.97 5.03
N ASN A 265 -19.21 11.78 6.34
CA ASN A 265 -18.53 10.59 6.87
C ASN A 265 -19.49 9.45 7.08
N ILE A 266 -19.01 8.22 6.84
CA ILE A 266 -19.80 7.01 7.03
C ILE A 266 -19.93 6.70 8.52
N ILE A 267 -21.12 6.90 9.10
CA ILE A 267 -21.43 6.60 10.51
C ILE A 267 -22.01 5.19 10.71
N ASP A 268 -22.69 4.65 9.70
CA ASP A 268 -23.19 3.28 9.67
C ASP A 268 -22.74 2.63 8.36
N GLU A 269 -22.13 1.46 8.43
CA GLU A 269 -21.83 0.58 7.29
C GLU A 269 -22.42 -0.79 7.59
N CYS A 270 -23.38 -1.23 6.78
CA CYS A 270 -24.08 -2.49 7.01
C CYS A 270 -23.97 -3.40 5.79
N ILE A 271 -23.47 -4.62 5.99
CA ILE A 271 -23.46 -5.68 4.98
C ILE A 271 -24.67 -6.59 5.16
N TYR A 272 -25.31 -6.94 4.05
CA TYR A 272 -26.40 -7.89 3.93
C TYR A 272 -26.03 -8.99 2.93
N GLY A 273 -26.45 -10.23 3.21
CA GLY A 273 -26.24 -11.37 2.32
C GLY A 273 -26.39 -12.70 3.07
N ASN A 274 -25.95 -13.79 2.45
CA ASN A 274 -25.65 -15.04 3.15
C ASN A 274 -24.38 -14.81 3.98
N LEU A 275 -24.49 -14.34 5.22
CA LEU A 275 -23.32 -13.99 6.04
C LEU A 275 -22.78 -15.19 6.83
N THR A 276 -23.66 -16.06 7.31
CA THR A 276 -23.28 -17.21 8.13
C THR A 276 -22.98 -18.47 7.31
N GLY A 277 -23.31 -18.45 6.01
CA GLY A 277 -23.29 -19.63 5.14
C GLY A 277 -24.61 -20.40 5.10
N GLN A 278 -25.50 -20.20 6.08
CA GLN A 278 -26.73 -20.99 6.22
C GLN A 278 -27.94 -20.41 5.48
N ASN A 279 -27.94 -19.12 5.11
CA ASN A 279 -29.09 -18.48 4.48
C ASN A 279 -28.88 -18.29 2.98
N LYS A 280 -29.44 -19.20 2.18
CA LYS A 280 -29.36 -19.13 0.71
C LYS A 280 -30.51 -18.33 0.06
N ALA A 281 -31.43 -17.76 0.85
CA ALA A 281 -32.54 -17.00 0.31
C ALA A 281 -32.07 -15.66 -0.29
N PRO A 282 -32.68 -15.19 -1.41
CA PRO A 282 -32.45 -13.86 -1.93
C PRO A 282 -32.73 -12.77 -0.89
N LEU A 283 -32.04 -11.64 -1.00
CA LEU A 283 -32.26 -10.51 -0.09
C LEU A 283 -33.69 -9.96 -0.21
N ILE A 284 -34.37 -9.87 0.92
CA ILE A 284 -35.70 -9.24 1.01
C ILE A 284 -35.53 -7.72 1.02
N LEU A 285 -36.03 -7.04 -0.01
CA LEU A 285 -35.95 -5.59 -0.14
C LEU A 285 -37.22 -4.90 0.38
N SER A 286 -37.05 -3.68 0.89
CA SER A 286 -38.16 -2.74 1.15
C SER A 286 -38.75 -2.19 -0.15
N SER A 287 -39.90 -1.50 -0.05
CA SER A 287 -40.54 -0.80 -1.18
C SER A 287 -39.66 0.25 -1.84
N ILE A 288 -38.67 0.78 -1.13
CA ILE A 288 -37.68 1.74 -1.66
C ILE A 288 -36.39 1.06 -2.16
N GLY A 289 -36.35 -0.27 -2.23
CA GLY A 289 -35.24 -1.04 -2.80
C GLY A 289 -33.99 -1.14 -1.92
N ILE A 290 -34.12 -0.98 -0.59
CA ILE A 290 -33.04 -1.21 0.39
C ILE A 290 -33.35 -2.48 1.19
N PRO A 291 -32.37 -3.36 1.50
CA PRO A 291 -32.61 -4.56 2.28
C PRO A 291 -33.27 -4.29 3.63
N LEU A 292 -34.26 -5.10 4.00
CA LEU A 292 -34.87 -5.06 5.33
C LEU A 292 -33.92 -5.68 6.35
N LYS A 293 -33.80 -5.08 7.54
CA LYS A 293 -33.03 -5.70 8.64
C LYS A 293 -33.69 -6.98 9.15
N LYS A 294 -35.02 -7.01 9.20
CA LYS A 294 -35.79 -8.21 9.56
C LYS A 294 -35.90 -9.11 8.33
N GLY A 295 -35.54 -10.39 8.48
CA GLY A 295 -35.59 -11.39 7.42
C GLY A 295 -34.29 -11.53 6.60
N ASN A 296 -33.36 -10.57 6.70
CA ASN A 296 -32.02 -10.71 6.13
C ASN A 296 -30.97 -10.84 7.24
N GLN A 297 -29.92 -11.61 6.98
CA GLN A 297 -28.73 -11.56 7.81
C GLN A 297 -28.00 -10.25 7.52
N SER A 298 -27.53 -9.58 8.58
CA SER A 298 -26.81 -8.32 8.46
C SER A 298 -25.77 -8.16 9.56
N HIS A 299 -24.74 -7.36 9.27
CA HIS A 299 -23.74 -6.95 10.24
C HIS A 299 -23.45 -5.47 10.07
N LEU A 300 -23.65 -4.71 11.14
CA LEU A 300 -23.53 -3.26 11.18
C LEU A 300 -22.24 -2.87 11.91
N LYS A 301 -21.39 -2.12 11.22
CA LYS A 301 -20.26 -1.40 11.79
C LYS A 301 -20.64 0.08 11.97
N LYS A 302 -20.41 0.62 13.16
CA LYS A 302 -20.68 2.02 13.50
C LYS A 302 -19.40 2.79 13.64
N ARG A 303 -19.43 4.07 13.28
CA ARG A 303 -18.32 5.02 13.41
C ARG A 303 -18.83 6.36 13.94
N LYS A 304 -17.96 7.10 14.63
CA LYS A 304 -18.20 8.50 15.02
C LYS A 304 -16.95 9.31 14.72
N TYR A 305 -17.17 10.58 14.40
CA TYR A 305 -16.13 11.51 14.01
C TYR A 305 -16.12 12.73 14.93
N SER A 306 -14.98 13.42 15.01
CA SER A 306 -14.85 14.68 15.74
C SER A 306 -15.58 15.82 15.03
N GLU A 307 -16.16 16.74 15.81
CA GLU A 307 -16.80 17.97 15.32
C GLU A 307 -15.87 19.19 15.44
N ASP A 308 -14.58 19.00 15.20
CA ASP A 308 -13.51 20.00 15.32
C ASP A 308 -13.06 20.57 13.96
N GLY A 309 -13.74 20.20 12.88
CA GLY A 309 -13.39 20.56 11.52
C GLY A 309 -12.31 19.68 10.87
N PHE A 310 -11.56 18.90 11.65
CA PHE A 310 -10.64 17.88 11.12
C PHE A 310 -11.36 16.58 10.75
N ASN A 311 -12.52 16.34 11.37
CA ASN A 311 -13.41 15.27 10.99
C ASN A 311 -12.79 13.87 11.17
N LEU A 312 -12.12 13.69 12.32
CA LEU A 312 -11.27 12.54 12.64
C LEU A 312 -12.10 11.41 13.24
N LEU A 313 -11.79 10.16 12.90
CA LEU A 313 -12.46 9.00 13.47
C LEU A 313 -12.17 8.89 14.98
N ILE A 314 -13.16 9.11 15.84
CA ILE A 314 -12.99 9.06 17.31
C ILE A 314 -13.48 7.75 17.92
N GLN A 315 -14.35 7.02 17.21
CA GLN A 315 -14.91 5.76 17.67
C GLN A 315 -15.30 4.89 16.49
N GLU A 316 -15.00 3.60 16.55
CA GLU A 316 -15.61 2.59 15.69
C GLU A 316 -15.90 1.30 16.45
N GLY A 317 -16.89 0.53 16.03
CA GLY A 317 -17.21 -0.74 16.67
C GLY A 317 -18.34 -1.47 15.98
N ASP A 318 -18.56 -2.70 16.41
CA ASP A 318 -19.67 -3.51 15.94
C ASP A 318 -20.79 -3.62 16.99
N SER A 319 -21.90 -4.25 16.60
CA SER A 319 -23.05 -4.45 17.49
C SER A 319 -22.84 -5.48 18.61
N LYS A 320 -21.66 -6.12 18.71
CA LYS A 320 -21.37 -7.21 19.67
C LYS A 320 -20.35 -6.82 20.75
N SER A 321 -20.10 -5.53 20.96
CA SER A 321 -19.43 -4.94 22.13
C SER A 321 -17.91 -4.81 22.07
N THR A 322 -17.28 -5.05 20.92
CA THR A 322 -15.90 -4.58 20.69
C THR A 322 -15.95 -3.19 20.07
N GLU A 323 -15.25 -2.26 20.73
CA GLU A 323 -15.17 -0.87 20.31
C GLU A 323 -13.72 -0.43 20.31
N ILE A 324 -13.35 0.40 19.35
CA ILE A 324 -12.09 1.11 19.31
C ILE A 324 -12.37 2.59 19.48
N LYS A 325 -11.73 3.21 20.46
CA LYS A 325 -11.75 4.67 20.65
C LYS A 325 -10.41 5.26 20.28
N TYR A 326 -10.46 6.43 19.66
CA TYR A 326 -9.29 7.19 19.23
C TYR A 326 -9.33 8.57 19.90
N GLY A 327 -8.17 9.07 20.30
CA GLY A 327 -8.00 10.43 20.79
C GLY A 327 -6.80 11.07 20.11
N TYR A 328 -6.93 12.33 19.76
CA TYR A 328 -5.93 13.09 19.00
C TYR A 328 -5.33 14.20 19.85
N ILE A 329 -4.13 14.66 19.48
CA ILE A 329 -3.54 15.86 20.08
C ILE A 329 -4.42 17.05 19.66
N THR A 330 -4.81 17.88 20.64
CA THR A 330 -5.67 19.06 20.44
C THR A 330 -5.18 19.92 19.26
N ASP A 331 -6.12 20.34 18.42
CA ASP A 331 -5.89 21.16 17.22
C ASP A 331 -4.97 20.53 16.16
N THR A 332 -4.81 19.21 16.17
CA THR A 332 -4.05 18.46 15.16
C THR A 332 -4.80 17.20 14.71
N ASN A 333 -4.31 16.56 13.65
CA ASN A 333 -4.73 15.22 13.23
C ASN A 333 -3.81 14.08 13.74
N LEU A 334 -2.91 14.38 14.68
CA LEU A 334 -1.97 13.40 15.24
C LEU A 334 -2.66 12.54 16.29
N LEU A 335 -2.66 11.22 16.08
CA LEU A 335 -3.30 10.27 16.98
C LEU A 335 -2.50 10.20 18.29
N ALA A 336 -3.06 10.64 19.41
CA ALA A 336 -2.41 10.60 20.72
C ALA A 336 -2.64 9.28 21.46
N LYS A 337 -3.83 8.68 21.28
CA LYS A 337 -4.23 7.48 22.00
C LYS A 337 -5.21 6.63 21.20
N LYS A 338 -5.12 5.31 21.36
CA LYS A 338 -6.10 4.34 20.85
C LYS A 338 -6.41 3.32 21.92
N PHE A 339 -7.68 3.03 22.15
CA PHE A 339 -8.13 2.03 23.10
C PHE A 339 -8.95 0.96 22.41
N ILE A 340 -8.67 -0.30 22.70
CA ILE A 340 -9.54 -1.43 22.37
C ILE A 340 -10.37 -1.74 23.62
N LEU A 341 -11.68 -1.65 23.48
CA LEU A 341 -12.65 -1.89 24.54
C LEU A 341 -13.45 -3.14 24.24
N PHE A 342 -13.78 -3.88 25.30
CA PHE A 342 -14.73 -4.97 25.26
C PHE A 342 -15.78 -4.75 26.34
N GLN A 343 -17.05 -4.74 25.93
CA GLN A 343 -18.19 -4.46 26.83
C GLN A 343 -18.00 -3.13 27.60
N GLY A 344 -17.49 -2.10 26.93
CA GLY A 344 -17.24 -0.78 27.50
C GLY A 344 -15.97 -0.66 28.37
N ASN A 345 -15.25 -1.76 28.61
CA ASN A 345 -14.03 -1.76 29.42
C ASN A 345 -12.79 -1.76 28.52
N ILE A 346 -11.81 -0.91 28.83
CA ILE A 346 -10.51 -0.90 28.15
C ILE A 346 -9.79 -2.24 28.40
N LYS A 347 -9.34 -2.87 27.32
CA LYS A 347 -8.60 -4.14 27.33
C LYS A 347 -7.20 -4.04 26.75
N LYS A 348 -6.94 -3.01 25.94
CA LYS A 348 -5.62 -2.73 25.37
C LYS A 348 -5.52 -1.25 25.03
N ARG A 349 -4.39 -0.64 25.36
CA ARG A 349 -4.15 0.79 25.15
C ARG A 349 -2.91 1.00 24.30
N TYR A 350 -2.97 2.07 23.51
CA TYR A 350 -1.89 2.60 22.72
C TYR A 350 -1.80 4.09 23.02
N PHE A 351 -0.58 4.58 23.22
CA PHE A 351 -0.28 6.00 23.36
C PHE A 351 0.87 6.37 22.44
N TYR A 352 0.79 7.55 21.86
CA TYR A 352 1.74 8.02 20.86
C TYR A 352 2.18 9.44 21.18
N GLU A 353 3.48 9.69 21.05
CA GLU A 353 4.06 11.03 21.22
C GLU A 353 4.89 11.39 19.99
N TYR A 354 4.86 12.66 19.63
CA TYR A 354 5.48 13.21 18.43
C TYR A 354 6.40 14.36 18.82
N ASN A 355 7.42 14.61 18.02
CA ASN A 355 8.20 15.85 18.13
C ASN A 355 7.53 17.01 17.37
N ASP A 356 8.17 18.17 17.39
CA ASP A 356 7.66 19.41 16.74
C ASP A 356 7.52 19.30 15.21
N ASN A 357 8.21 18.33 14.58
CA ASN A 357 8.09 18.03 13.15
C ASN A 357 6.97 17.00 12.86
N ALA A 358 6.10 16.71 13.84
CA ALA A 358 5.03 15.73 13.75
C ALA A 358 5.51 14.29 13.46
N THR A 359 6.76 13.95 13.81
CA THR A 359 7.29 12.59 13.66
C THR A 359 7.16 11.83 14.97
N LEU A 360 6.69 10.58 14.90
CA LEU A 360 6.51 9.72 16.07
C LEU A 360 7.86 9.45 16.76
N ILE A 361 7.94 9.71 18.06
CA ILE A 361 9.14 9.52 18.89
C ILE A 361 8.93 8.53 20.03
N ASN A 362 7.68 8.23 20.39
CA ASN A 362 7.36 7.28 21.45
C ASN A 362 6.04 6.59 21.17
N GLU A 363 6.00 5.27 21.33
CA GLU A 363 4.78 4.45 21.33
C GLU A 363 4.74 3.60 22.59
N ILE A 364 3.65 3.67 23.34
CA ILE A 364 3.39 2.81 24.49
C ILE A 364 2.20 1.90 24.17
N VAL A 365 2.36 0.59 24.34
CA VAL A 365 1.27 -0.38 24.23
C VAL A 365 1.17 -1.18 25.52
N ASP A 366 0.02 -1.13 26.20
CA ASP A 366 -0.18 -1.83 27.47
C ASP A 366 -1.61 -2.38 27.65
N ASP A 367 -1.82 -3.09 28.75
CA ASP A 367 -3.10 -3.69 29.16
C ASP A 367 -3.79 -2.97 30.33
N GLY A 368 -3.38 -1.74 30.64
CA GLY A 368 -4.01 -0.95 31.69
C GLY A 368 -5.45 -0.57 31.35
N VAL A 369 -6.24 -0.22 32.37
CA VAL A 369 -7.68 0.04 32.23
C VAL A 369 -8.06 1.51 32.29
N GLU A 370 -7.12 2.41 32.62
CA GLU A 370 -7.34 3.85 32.70
C GLU A 370 -7.13 4.56 31.36
N GLU A 371 -7.47 5.84 31.23
CA GLU A 371 -7.31 6.58 29.97
C GLU A 371 -5.96 7.31 29.81
N LYS A 372 -5.12 7.35 30.85
CA LYS A 372 -3.86 8.11 30.81
C LYS A 372 -2.65 7.19 30.92
N ALA A 373 -1.63 7.42 30.10
CA ALA A 373 -0.41 6.61 30.07
C ALA A 373 0.35 6.57 31.41
N ASN A 374 0.36 7.69 32.15
CA ASN A 374 1.04 7.81 33.43
C ASN A 374 0.30 7.10 34.59
N GLN A 375 -0.95 6.68 34.38
CA GLN A 375 -1.70 5.85 35.32
C GLN A 375 -1.41 4.38 34.99
N ALA A 376 -0.41 3.82 35.66
CA ALA A 376 0.11 2.48 35.38
C ALA A 376 -0.19 1.46 36.48
N TYR A 377 -1.04 1.79 37.46
CA TYR A 377 -1.32 0.92 38.61
C TYR A 377 -1.98 -0.41 38.21
N SER A 378 -2.84 -0.40 37.18
CA SER A 378 -3.49 -1.60 36.65
C SER A 378 -2.69 -2.33 35.55
N VAL A 379 -1.55 -1.77 35.14
CA VAL A 379 -0.76 -2.29 34.01
C VAL A 379 0.03 -3.51 34.47
N VAL A 380 -0.17 -4.63 33.78
CA VAL A 380 0.58 -5.87 33.99
C VAL A 380 1.66 -6.00 32.93
N VAL A 381 1.36 -5.68 31.68
CA VAL A 381 2.28 -5.75 30.54
C VAL A 381 2.31 -4.42 29.83
N ARG A 382 3.52 -3.87 29.63
CA ARG A 382 3.75 -2.66 28.84
C ARG A 382 4.97 -2.82 27.96
N TYR A 383 4.79 -2.46 26.69
CA TYR A 383 5.86 -2.26 25.72
C TYR A 383 5.99 -0.77 25.41
N ILE A 384 7.23 -0.31 25.30
CA ILE A 384 7.57 1.08 24.98
C ILE A 384 8.55 1.04 23.80
N THR A 385 8.23 1.74 22.73
CA THR A 385 9.13 1.95 21.59
C THR A 385 9.53 3.41 21.55
N GLU A 386 10.78 3.70 21.87
CA GLU A 386 11.36 5.04 21.74
C GLU A 386 12.09 5.15 20.41
N ILE A 387 11.88 6.26 19.70
CA ILE A 387 12.41 6.51 18.36
C ILE A 387 13.15 7.85 18.35
N GLU A 388 14.46 7.81 18.16
CA GLU A 388 15.22 9.00 17.81
C GLU A 388 15.14 9.21 16.30
N THR A 389 14.67 10.39 15.88
CA THR A 389 14.44 10.73 14.47
C THR A 389 15.39 11.81 14.01
N ASN A 390 15.82 11.75 12.75
CA ASN A 390 16.52 12.86 12.13
C ASN A 390 15.59 14.09 12.04
N ARG A 391 16.13 15.26 12.38
CA ARG A 391 15.43 16.55 12.37
C ARG A 391 15.88 17.48 11.24
N VAL A 392 16.85 17.04 10.44
CA VAL A 392 17.49 17.84 9.40
C VAL A 392 17.03 17.38 8.02
N TYR A 393 16.73 18.37 7.20
CA TYR A 393 16.37 18.22 5.79
C TYR A 393 17.53 17.58 4.97
N PRO A 394 17.30 16.64 4.02
CA PRO A 394 16.02 16.10 3.52
C PRO A 394 15.40 14.97 4.34
N ASN A 395 16.13 14.45 5.32
CA ASN A 395 15.85 13.16 5.93
C ASN A 395 15.01 13.27 7.22
N VAL A 396 14.23 14.34 7.37
CA VAL A 396 13.39 14.57 8.56
C VAL A 396 12.45 13.38 8.77
N GLY A 397 12.44 12.84 9.99
CA GLY A 397 11.61 11.70 10.37
C GLY A 397 12.23 10.32 10.17
N ASN A 398 13.37 10.21 9.49
CA ASN A 398 14.10 8.94 9.44
C ASN A 398 14.47 8.49 10.85
N SER A 399 14.08 7.27 11.22
CA SER A 399 14.40 6.68 12.53
C SER A 399 15.89 6.37 12.60
N LEU A 400 16.67 7.14 13.33
CA LEU A 400 18.10 6.93 13.55
C LEU A 400 18.34 5.84 14.59
N LYS A 401 17.48 5.78 15.61
CA LYS A 401 17.58 4.81 16.70
C LYS A 401 16.20 4.40 17.15
N ILE A 402 16.00 3.10 17.36
CA ILE A 402 14.76 2.52 17.87
C ILE A 402 15.11 1.64 19.06
N SER A 403 14.65 2.01 20.25
CA SER A 403 14.88 1.26 21.48
C SER A 403 13.55 0.69 21.96
N LYS A 404 13.43 -0.63 22.04
CA LYS A 404 12.24 -1.30 22.56
C LYS A 404 12.46 -1.70 24.02
N LYS A 405 11.48 -1.39 24.88
CA LYS A 405 11.54 -1.61 26.32
C LYS A 405 10.27 -2.27 26.83
N HIS A 406 10.37 -2.94 27.99
CA HIS A 406 9.27 -3.67 28.63
C HIS A 406 9.27 -3.51 30.15
N PHE A 407 8.10 -3.59 30.79
CA PHE A 407 7.95 -3.67 32.24
C PHE A 407 8.36 -5.05 32.78
N ASP A 408 9.39 -5.15 33.60
CA ASP A 408 9.67 -6.41 34.30
C ASP A 408 8.59 -6.75 35.36
N SER A 409 8.73 -7.89 36.03
CA SER A 409 7.79 -8.33 37.08
C SER A 409 7.71 -7.41 38.29
N LYS A 410 8.62 -6.43 38.41
CA LYS A 410 8.64 -5.38 39.43
C LYS A 410 8.20 -4.03 38.87
N GLN A 411 7.60 -4.01 37.67
CA GLN A 411 7.18 -2.82 36.92
C GLN A 411 8.33 -1.84 36.60
N GLN A 412 9.57 -2.33 36.51
CA GLN A 412 10.70 -1.52 36.05
C GLN A 412 10.83 -1.61 34.53
N ILE A 413 11.13 -0.48 33.89
CA ILE A 413 11.40 -0.44 32.45
C ILE A 413 12.77 -1.06 32.17
N LYS A 414 12.81 -2.05 31.28
CA LYS A 414 14.04 -2.74 30.86
C LYS A 414 14.13 -2.77 29.34
N LEU A 415 15.34 -2.56 28.82
CA LEU A 415 15.63 -2.70 27.39
C LEU A 415 15.38 -4.16 26.95
N ILE A 416 14.77 -4.30 25.78
CA ILE A 416 14.52 -5.58 25.10
C ILE A 416 15.57 -5.76 24.00
N ASN A 417 15.67 -4.76 23.14
CA ASN A 417 16.63 -4.65 22.05
C ASN A 417 16.67 -3.21 21.55
N GLU A 418 17.69 -2.95 20.75
CA GLU A 418 17.88 -1.66 20.11
C GLU A 418 18.31 -1.86 18.67
N LYS A 419 17.93 -0.91 17.82
CA LYS A 419 18.32 -0.86 16.42
C LYS A 419 18.78 0.55 16.06
N VAL A 420 19.97 0.66 15.51
CA VAL A 420 20.53 1.92 14.99
C VAL A 420 20.55 1.85 13.48
N ASN A 421 20.03 2.88 12.81
CA ASN A 421 20.01 2.97 11.36
C ASN A 421 20.90 4.13 10.89
N THR A 422 21.68 3.88 9.84
CA THR A 422 22.45 4.91 9.15
C THR A 422 21.87 5.13 7.76
N PHE A 423 21.77 6.39 7.34
CA PHE A 423 21.25 6.78 6.02
C PHE A 423 22.28 7.61 5.25
N ASN A 424 22.19 7.59 3.93
CA ASN A 424 22.90 8.56 3.10
C ASN A 424 22.16 9.92 3.09
N ASP A 425 22.74 10.93 2.43
CA ASP A 425 22.15 12.27 2.33
C ASP A 425 20.83 12.30 1.53
N LEU A 426 20.54 11.27 0.72
CA LEU A 426 19.29 11.13 -0.02
C LEU A 426 18.18 10.42 0.77
N GLY A 427 18.52 9.83 1.92
CA GLY A 427 17.60 9.12 2.81
C GLY A 427 17.54 7.61 2.60
N ASP A 428 18.42 7.05 1.77
CA ASP A 428 18.53 5.60 1.60
C ASP A 428 19.25 4.96 2.79
N LEU A 429 18.77 3.80 3.21
CA LEU A 429 19.24 3.10 4.40
C LEU A 429 20.54 2.34 4.14
N LEU A 430 21.67 2.86 4.63
CA LEU A 430 23.00 2.26 4.46
C LEU A 430 23.28 1.11 5.41
N SER A 431 22.87 1.22 6.68
CA SER A 431 23.09 0.15 7.66
C SER A 431 21.98 0.07 8.70
N GLN A 432 21.81 -1.14 9.24
CA GLN A 432 21.04 -1.40 10.45
C GLN A 432 21.88 -2.24 11.41
N ASP A 433 22.20 -1.68 12.57
CA ASP A 433 22.96 -2.35 13.61
C ASP A 433 21.99 -2.77 14.72
N PHE A 434 21.98 -4.06 15.07
CA PHE A 434 21.07 -4.64 16.05
C PHE A 434 21.81 -4.97 17.34
N PHE A 435 21.19 -4.61 18.47
CA PHE A 435 21.75 -4.81 19.81
C PHE A 435 20.76 -5.56 20.70
N ASP A 436 21.29 -6.39 21.60
CA ASP A 436 20.51 -7.17 22.56
C ASP A 436 20.02 -6.32 23.75
N SER A 437 19.41 -6.97 24.75
CA SER A 437 18.90 -6.31 25.96
C SER A 437 20.00 -5.72 26.86
N ASP A 438 21.24 -6.18 26.71
CA ASP A 438 22.40 -5.71 27.46
C ASP A 438 23.19 -4.64 26.68
N GLY A 439 22.76 -4.33 25.44
CA GLY A 439 23.38 -3.35 24.56
C GLY A 439 24.58 -3.91 23.77
N ASN A 440 24.79 -5.22 23.76
CA ASN A 440 25.85 -5.83 22.95
C ASN A 440 25.42 -5.90 21.49
N SER A 441 26.34 -5.62 20.57
CA SER A 441 26.10 -5.76 19.13
C SER A 441 25.87 -7.23 18.78
N CYS A 442 24.79 -7.50 18.06
CA CYS A 442 24.42 -8.84 17.59
C CYS A 442 24.88 -9.06 16.15
N PHE A 443 24.39 -8.24 15.22
CA PHE A 443 24.69 -8.30 13.80
C PHE A 443 24.32 -6.97 13.13
N SER A 444 24.84 -6.78 11.91
CA SER A 444 24.52 -5.64 11.07
C SER A 444 24.00 -6.09 9.72
N ILE A 445 23.06 -5.34 9.18
CA ILE A 445 22.65 -5.41 7.77
C ILE A 445 23.23 -4.19 7.08
N LYS A 446 23.78 -4.33 5.87
CA LYS A 446 24.34 -3.21 5.10
C LYS A 446 23.82 -3.19 3.69
N ASN A 447 23.62 -1.99 3.15
CA ASN A 447 23.19 -1.76 1.78
C ASN A 447 24.10 -0.72 1.12
N GLU A 448 24.33 -0.89 -0.16
CA GLU A 448 24.94 0.11 -1.02
C GLU A 448 24.00 0.44 -2.17
N TYR A 449 24.03 1.68 -2.63
CA TYR A 449 23.16 2.17 -3.69
C TYR A 449 23.96 2.88 -4.78
N ASP A 450 23.48 2.81 -6.01
CA ASP A 450 23.96 3.68 -7.09
C ASP A 450 23.42 5.11 -6.97
N LEU A 451 23.90 6.01 -7.85
CA LEU A 451 23.48 7.42 -7.88
C LEU A 451 21.99 7.63 -8.21
N THR A 452 21.29 6.58 -8.64
CA THR A 452 19.84 6.60 -8.92
C THR A 452 19.00 6.02 -7.78
N GLY A 453 19.64 5.58 -6.69
CA GLY A 453 19.00 4.99 -5.52
C GLY A 453 18.70 3.49 -5.66
N LYS A 454 19.32 2.79 -6.61
CA LYS A 454 19.15 1.33 -6.77
C LYS A 454 20.15 0.57 -5.92
N LEU A 455 19.69 -0.47 -5.24
CA LEU A 455 20.52 -1.33 -4.39
C LEU A 455 21.57 -2.07 -5.24
N THR A 456 22.85 -1.86 -4.98
CA THR A 456 23.97 -2.51 -5.70
C THR A 456 24.63 -3.62 -4.89
N SER A 457 24.60 -3.51 -3.56
CA SER A 457 25.10 -4.55 -2.64
C SER A 457 24.21 -4.65 -1.41
N HIS A 458 24.02 -5.87 -0.91
CA HIS A 458 23.32 -6.16 0.35
C HIS A 458 24.11 -7.20 1.15
N ILE A 459 24.42 -6.89 2.40
CA ILE A 459 24.99 -7.82 3.36
C ILE A 459 23.90 -8.23 4.35
N ASP A 460 23.56 -9.52 4.35
CA ASP A 460 22.51 -10.07 5.22
C ASP A 460 22.96 -10.22 6.68
N LYS A 461 22.04 -10.65 7.56
CA LYS A 461 22.31 -10.92 8.98
C LYS A 461 23.36 -12.01 9.26
N ARG A 462 23.74 -12.81 8.24
CA ARG A 462 24.79 -13.84 8.31
C ARG A 462 26.15 -13.28 7.84
N GLY A 463 26.19 -12.01 7.39
CA GLY A 463 27.38 -11.40 6.79
C GLY A 463 27.62 -11.82 5.35
N ILE A 464 26.62 -12.36 4.65
CA ILE A 464 26.75 -12.79 3.26
C ILE A 464 26.37 -11.64 2.34
N GLU A 465 27.32 -11.23 1.51
CA GLU A 465 27.14 -10.19 0.51
C GLU A 465 26.46 -10.74 -0.76
N THR A 466 25.49 -9.99 -1.26
CA THR A 466 24.83 -10.19 -2.55
C THR A 466 24.94 -8.91 -3.38
N ILE A 467 25.49 -9.02 -4.59
CA ILE A 467 25.65 -7.93 -5.54
C ILE A 467 24.53 -7.98 -6.58
N TYR A 468 23.95 -6.82 -6.87
CA TYR A 468 22.82 -6.67 -7.79
C TYR A 468 23.24 -5.93 -9.06
N THR A 469 22.71 -6.36 -10.21
CA THR A 469 22.75 -5.57 -11.44
C THR A 469 21.36 -5.44 -12.04
N TYR A 470 21.17 -4.44 -12.89
CA TYR A 470 19.88 -4.10 -13.47
C TYR A 470 19.95 -4.00 -15.00
N ASP A 471 18.83 -4.27 -15.65
CA ASP A 471 18.65 -3.95 -17.06
C ASP A 471 18.26 -2.47 -17.27
N ALA A 472 18.04 -2.08 -18.54
CA ALA A 472 17.67 -0.71 -18.91
C ALA A 472 16.24 -0.30 -18.47
N ASN A 473 15.37 -1.27 -18.18
CA ASN A 473 14.02 -1.06 -17.67
C ASN A 473 13.98 -1.04 -16.13
N ASN A 474 15.14 -1.15 -15.48
CA ASN A 474 15.33 -1.23 -14.03
C ASN A 474 14.86 -2.55 -13.39
N ASN A 475 14.72 -3.62 -14.16
CA ASN A 475 14.52 -4.95 -13.59
C ASN A 475 15.85 -5.52 -13.08
N VAL A 476 15.81 -6.35 -12.04
CA VAL A 476 17.01 -7.03 -11.52
C VAL A 476 17.49 -8.04 -12.54
N ARG A 477 18.66 -7.82 -13.12
CA ARG A 477 19.26 -8.73 -14.11
C ARG A 477 20.06 -9.84 -13.47
N SER A 478 20.74 -9.57 -12.35
CA SER A 478 21.51 -10.59 -11.63
C SER A 478 21.57 -10.35 -10.14
N GLN A 479 21.66 -11.43 -9.36
CA GLN A 479 22.02 -11.44 -7.94
C GLN A 479 23.18 -12.40 -7.74
N LYS A 480 24.31 -11.91 -7.23
CA LYS A 480 25.52 -12.73 -7.06
C LYS A 480 26.00 -12.71 -5.63
N SER A 481 26.06 -13.87 -5.00
CA SER A 481 26.70 -14.07 -3.71
C SER A 481 27.84 -15.10 -3.83
N LYS A 482 28.53 -15.37 -2.72
CA LYS A 482 29.49 -16.48 -2.65
C LYS A 482 28.82 -17.86 -2.76
N GLU A 483 27.51 -17.95 -2.51
CA GLU A 483 26.76 -19.22 -2.47
C GLU A 483 26.18 -19.58 -3.84
N SER A 484 25.70 -18.60 -4.60
CA SER A 484 25.17 -18.81 -5.96
C SER A 484 25.11 -17.50 -6.76
N THR A 485 24.98 -17.63 -8.08
CA THR A 485 24.59 -16.53 -8.99
C THR A 485 23.22 -16.82 -9.57
N LEU A 486 22.29 -15.88 -9.45
CA LEU A 486 20.99 -15.87 -10.10
C LEU A 486 21.01 -14.85 -11.24
N GLU A 487 20.56 -15.25 -12.42
CA GLU A 487 20.40 -14.40 -13.60
C GLU A 487 18.93 -14.44 -14.06
N TYR A 488 18.40 -13.29 -14.46
CA TYR A 488 17.01 -13.12 -14.85
C TYR A 488 16.90 -12.54 -16.25
N GLN A 489 15.97 -13.06 -17.04
CA GLN A 489 15.59 -12.49 -18.34
C GLN A 489 14.12 -12.10 -18.35
N TYR A 490 13.80 -10.99 -19.00
CA TYR A 490 12.45 -10.45 -19.06
C TYR A 490 12.00 -10.24 -20.51
N ASP A 491 10.70 -10.34 -20.74
CA ASP A 491 10.09 -9.89 -21.99
C ASP A 491 9.93 -8.36 -22.03
N TYR A 492 9.34 -7.85 -23.12
CA TYR A 492 9.13 -6.41 -23.33
C TYR A 492 8.07 -5.78 -22.42
N LEU A 493 7.24 -6.60 -21.76
CA LEU A 493 6.27 -6.18 -20.75
C LEU A 493 6.85 -6.28 -19.33
N ASN A 494 8.14 -6.62 -19.21
CA ASN A 494 8.86 -6.89 -17.96
C ASN A 494 8.38 -8.13 -17.20
N ASN A 495 7.78 -9.12 -17.88
CA ASN A 495 7.49 -10.41 -17.28
C ASN A 495 8.77 -11.28 -17.26
N LEU A 496 9.03 -12.00 -16.18
CA LEU A 496 10.20 -12.88 -16.02
C LEU A 496 10.04 -14.13 -16.88
N ILE A 497 10.88 -14.31 -17.90
CA ILE A 497 10.82 -15.45 -18.85
C ILE A 497 11.88 -16.53 -18.60
N GLU A 498 12.95 -16.21 -17.87
CA GLU A 498 13.98 -17.18 -17.48
C GLU A 498 14.61 -16.79 -16.14
N GLU A 499 14.72 -17.76 -15.24
CA GLU A 499 15.55 -17.69 -14.04
C GLU A 499 16.63 -18.77 -14.12
N LYS A 500 17.89 -18.37 -14.05
CA LYS A 500 19.03 -19.27 -14.10
C LYS A 500 19.87 -19.15 -12.83
N GLN A 501 19.96 -20.22 -12.05
CA GLN A 501 20.80 -20.32 -10.87
C GLN A 501 22.05 -21.14 -11.17
N SER A 502 23.23 -20.58 -10.90
CA SER A 502 24.52 -21.25 -11.04
C SER A 502 25.23 -21.34 -9.69
N PHE A 503 25.67 -22.54 -9.32
CA PHE A 503 26.40 -22.81 -8.08
C PHE A 503 27.91 -22.96 -8.32
N PRO A 504 28.76 -22.69 -7.32
CA PRO A 504 30.20 -22.94 -7.42
C PRO A 504 30.58 -24.40 -7.75
N SER A 505 29.69 -25.36 -7.47
CA SER A 505 29.86 -26.77 -7.85
C SER A 505 29.79 -27.04 -9.35
N GLY A 506 29.35 -26.05 -10.15
CA GLY A 506 29.08 -26.20 -11.58
C GLY A 506 27.63 -26.64 -11.88
N LEU A 507 26.82 -26.92 -10.86
CA LEU A 507 25.39 -27.16 -11.04
C LEU A 507 24.70 -25.90 -11.56
N ILE A 508 23.90 -26.05 -12.61
CA ILE A 508 23.07 -25.00 -13.20
C ILE A 508 21.63 -25.47 -13.18
N LEU A 509 20.74 -24.66 -12.60
CA LEU A 509 19.30 -24.87 -12.58
C LEU A 509 18.65 -23.77 -13.40
N ILE A 510 17.76 -24.13 -14.33
CA ILE A 510 17.08 -23.18 -15.22
C ILE A 510 15.58 -23.40 -15.10
N GLN A 511 14.83 -22.33 -14.90
CA GLN A 511 13.38 -22.29 -14.99
C GLN A 511 12.98 -21.34 -16.10
N LYS A 512 11.94 -21.66 -16.86
CA LYS A 512 11.45 -20.81 -17.93
C LYS A 512 9.96 -20.58 -17.81
N MET A 513 9.52 -19.41 -18.25
CA MET A 513 8.14 -18.98 -18.20
C MET A 513 7.74 -18.33 -19.52
N GLN A 514 6.48 -18.48 -19.90
CA GLN A 514 5.89 -17.77 -21.03
C GLN A 514 4.55 -17.17 -20.60
N TYR A 515 4.23 -15.99 -21.15
CA TYR A 515 3.04 -15.24 -20.79
C TYR A 515 2.20 -14.89 -22.02
N ASP A 516 0.91 -14.71 -21.81
CA ASP A 516 0.03 -14.07 -22.80
C ASP A 516 0.12 -12.53 -22.75
N GLU A 517 -0.65 -11.86 -23.61
CA GLU A 517 -0.66 -10.39 -23.74
C GLU A 517 -1.22 -9.66 -22.50
N ASP A 518 -1.96 -10.38 -21.63
CA ASP A 518 -2.46 -9.86 -20.35
C ASP A 518 -1.49 -10.17 -19.19
N SER A 519 -0.26 -10.62 -19.51
CA SER A 519 0.76 -11.05 -18.54
C SER A 519 0.33 -12.26 -17.68
N ASN A 520 -0.58 -13.11 -18.16
CA ASN A 520 -0.89 -14.38 -17.48
C ASN A 520 0.14 -15.45 -17.86
N LEU A 521 0.64 -16.21 -16.88
CA LEU A 521 1.61 -17.30 -17.10
C LEU A 521 0.95 -18.46 -17.84
N ILE A 522 1.28 -18.68 -19.12
CA ILE A 522 0.69 -19.76 -19.94
C ILE A 522 1.52 -21.05 -19.92
N ILE A 523 2.83 -20.95 -19.73
CA ILE A 523 3.74 -22.11 -19.67
C ILE A 523 4.80 -21.87 -18.62
N SER A 524 5.08 -22.88 -17.79
CA SER A 524 6.24 -22.93 -16.90
C SER A 524 7.01 -24.24 -17.06
N GLU A 525 8.32 -24.15 -17.24
CA GLU A 525 9.26 -25.28 -17.25
C GLU A 525 10.08 -25.24 -15.96
N ASP A 526 10.02 -26.32 -15.17
CA ASP A 526 10.79 -26.44 -13.94
C ASP A 526 12.27 -26.80 -14.20
N ILE A 527 13.07 -26.88 -13.12
CA ILE A 527 14.50 -27.20 -13.19
C ILE A 527 14.81 -28.59 -13.74
N TYR A 528 13.81 -29.47 -13.84
CA TYR A 528 13.92 -30.83 -14.38
C TYR A 528 13.44 -30.92 -15.84
N GLY A 529 12.99 -29.81 -16.43
CA GLY A 529 12.42 -29.76 -17.77
C GLY A 529 10.95 -30.20 -17.82
N ASN A 530 10.28 -30.33 -16.68
CA ASN A 530 8.85 -30.65 -16.64
C ASN A 530 8.04 -29.39 -16.97
N THR A 531 7.13 -29.52 -17.93
CA THR A 531 6.29 -28.40 -18.38
C THR A 531 4.90 -28.46 -17.76
N THR A 532 4.45 -27.33 -17.24
CA THR A 532 3.04 -27.09 -16.85
C THR A 532 2.46 -26.01 -17.75
N GLU A 533 1.27 -26.27 -18.32
CA GLU A 533 0.54 -25.31 -19.14
C GLU A 533 -0.70 -24.79 -18.40
N HIS A 534 -1.02 -23.52 -18.58
CA HIS A 534 -2.17 -22.86 -17.98
C HIS A 534 -3.03 -22.22 -19.06
N GLU A 535 -4.35 -22.40 -18.97
CA GLU A 535 -5.32 -21.71 -19.82
C GLU A 535 -6.21 -20.84 -18.92
N TYR A 536 -6.47 -19.61 -19.35
CA TYR A 536 -7.23 -18.62 -18.60
C TYR A 536 -8.47 -18.19 -19.38
N ASP A 537 -9.56 -17.89 -18.66
CA ASP A 537 -10.73 -17.26 -19.27
C ASP A 537 -10.47 -15.79 -19.66
N CYS A 538 -11.50 -15.17 -20.25
CA CYS A 538 -11.47 -13.78 -20.67
C CYS A 538 -11.39 -12.77 -19.51
N PHE A 539 -11.47 -13.19 -18.25
CA PHE A 539 -11.24 -12.35 -17.07
C PHE A 539 -9.89 -12.63 -16.40
N SER A 540 -8.98 -13.32 -17.09
CA SER A 540 -7.66 -13.72 -16.57
C SER A 540 -7.72 -14.65 -15.37
N ARG A 541 -8.73 -15.52 -15.29
CA ARG A 541 -8.85 -16.55 -14.24
C ARG A 541 -8.46 -17.91 -14.80
N LEU A 542 -7.65 -18.68 -14.05
CA LEU A 542 -7.17 -20.00 -14.46
C LEU A 542 -8.36 -20.96 -14.62
N ILE A 543 -8.65 -21.44 -15.82
CA ILE A 543 -9.73 -22.40 -16.07
C ILE A 543 -9.22 -23.81 -16.32
N LYS A 544 -7.93 -23.95 -16.64
CA LYS A 544 -7.31 -25.27 -16.87
C LYS A 544 -5.82 -25.25 -16.62
N GLU A 545 -5.33 -26.31 -16.00
CA GLU A 545 -3.91 -26.54 -15.73
C GLU A 545 -3.54 -27.93 -16.24
N LYS A 546 -2.58 -28.03 -17.16
CA LYS A 546 -2.02 -29.32 -17.61
C LYS A 546 -0.68 -29.50 -16.93
N GLN A 547 -0.59 -30.50 -16.07
CA GLN A 547 0.62 -30.86 -15.36
C GLN A 547 1.58 -31.66 -16.26
N PRO A 548 2.83 -31.84 -15.82
CA PRO A 548 3.82 -32.60 -16.56
C PRO A 548 3.35 -34.00 -16.94
N LYS A 549 3.86 -34.50 -18.08
CA LYS A 549 3.60 -35.85 -18.56
C LYS A 549 4.08 -36.86 -17.52
N ILE A 550 3.20 -37.80 -17.16
CA ILE A 550 3.53 -38.95 -16.31
C ILE A 550 3.26 -40.24 -17.05
N ILE A 551 3.90 -41.32 -16.60
CA ILE A 551 3.62 -42.68 -17.07
C ILE A 551 2.73 -43.34 -16.01
N ASP A 552 1.59 -43.87 -16.42
CA ASP A 552 0.67 -44.57 -15.51
C ASP A 552 1.13 -46.02 -15.23
N GLU A 553 0.34 -46.74 -14.43
CA GLU A 553 0.61 -48.15 -14.08
C GLU A 553 0.58 -49.12 -15.28
N ASN A 554 0.01 -48.69 -16.42
CA ASN A 554 -0.11 -49.46 -17.64
C ASN A 554 0.97 -49.07 -18.68
N ASN A 555 1.97 -48.27 -18.30
CA ASN A 555 2.98 -47.69 -19.18
C ASN A 555 2.42 -46.73 -20.26
N GLU A 556 1.25 -46.14 -20.04
CA GLU A 556 0.67 -45.12 -20.92
C GLU A 556 1.08 -43.71 -20.50
N ILE A 557 1.28 -42.83 -21.49
CA ILE A 557 1.59 -41.42 -21.24
C ILE A 557 0.30 -40.68 -20.91
N LEU A 558 0.20 -40.16 -19.68
CA LEU A 558 -0.88 -39.31 -19.21
C LEU A 558 -0.40 -37.86 -19.10
N ILE A 559 -1.27 -36.91 -19.44
CA ILE A 559 -1.09 -35.48 -19.13
C ILE A 559 -2.18 -35.12 -18.11
N PRO A 560 -1.86 -35.09 -16.81
CA PRO A 560 -2.85 -34.79 -15.79
C PRO A 560 -3.39 -33.38 -15.99
N GLN A 561 -4.71 -33.23 -16.00
CA GLN A 561 -5.36 -31.96 -16.28
C GLN A 561 -6.37 -31.60 -15.19
N PHE A 562 -6.27 -30.39 -14.64
CA PHE A 562 -7.28 -29.80 -13.77
C PHE A 562 -8.13 -28.80 -14.54
N GLN A 563 -9.42 -28.69 -14.20
CA GLN A 563 -10.31 -27.65 -14.70
C GLN A 563 -10.98 -26.92 -13.54
N TYR A 564 -11.25 -25.63 -13.72
CA TYR A 564 -11.78 -24.76 -12.67
C TYR A 564 -12.99 -23.96 -13.17
N GLU A 565 -14.04 -23.89 -12.36
CA GLU A 565 -15.19 -23.02 -12.59
C GLU A 565 -15.36 -21.99 -11.47
N TYR A 566 -15.94 -20.82 -11.79
CA TYR A 566 -15.99 -19.66 -10.90
C TYR A 566 -17.40 -19.08 -10.74
N ASP A 567 -17.77 -18.69 -9.51
CA ASP A 567 -18.97 -17.89 -9.24
C ASP A 567 -18.80 -16.41 -9.63
N ILE A 568 -19.90 -15.67 -9.58
CA ILE A 568 -19.97 -14.23 -9.91
C ILE A 568 -19.05 -13.32 -9.07
N PHE A 569 -18.50 -13.83 -7.96
CA PHE A 569 -17.56 -13.13 -7.09
C PHE A 569 -16.11 -13.58 -7.33
N ASP A 570 -15.87 -14.30 -8.42
CA ASP A 570 -14.59 -14.86 -8.82
C ASP A 570 -14.06 -15.94 -7.84
N ASN A 571 -14.94 -16.61 -7.07
CA ASN A 571 -14.57 -17.76 -6.23
C ASN A 571 -14.65 -19.08 -7.01
N VAL A 572 -13.69 -20.00 -6.81
CA VAL A 572 -13.68 -21.34 -7.44
C VAL A 572 -14.79 -22.22 -6.87
N ILE A 573 -15.82 -22.54 -7.66
CA ILE A 573 -16.97 -23.37 -7.25
C ILE A 573 -16.86 -24.82 -7.70
N GLN A 574 -16.00 -25.14 -8.66
CA GLN A 574 -15.78 -26.50 -9.10
C GLN A 574 -14.31 -26.70 -9.47
N ILE A 575 -13.78 -27.87 -9.11
CA ILE A 575 -12.48 -28.37 -9.56
C ILE A 575 -12.69 -29.76 -10.12
N THR A 576 -12.38 -29.96 -11.38
CA THR A 576 -12.33 -31.29 -12.01
C THR A 576 -10.88 -31.75 -12.00
N ASP A 577 -10.60 -32.90 -11.38
CA ASP A 577 -9.26 -33.48 -11.35
C ASP A 577 -8.95 -34.28 -12.65
N PRO A 578 -7.70 -34.74 -12.83
CA PRO A 578 -7.28 -35.51 -14.01
C PRO A 578 -8.05 -36.82 -14.25
N LYS A 579 -8.70 -37.36 -13.22
CA LYS A 579 -9.50 -38.59 -13.30
C LYS A 579 -10.97 -38.29 -13.59
N GLY A 580 -11.34 -37.03 -13.77
CA GLY A 580 -12.71 -36.57 -13.99
C GLY A 580 -13.52 -36.45 -12.70
N TYR A 581 -12.89 -36.58 -11.53
CA TYR A 581 -13.56 -36.43 -10.25
C TYR A 581 -13.78 -34.95 -9.90
N LEU A 582 -14.93 -34.66 -9.31
CA LEU A 582 -15.39 -33.29 -9.04
C LEU A 582 -15.28 -32.94 -7.56
N ILE A 583 -14.65 -31.81 -7.27
CA ILE A 583 -14.73 -31.13 -5.98
C ILE A 583 -15.60 -29.88 -6.17
N GLU A 584 -16.73 -29.81 -5.47
CA GLU A 584 -17.64 -28.67 -5.54
C GLU A 584 -17.53 -27.80 -4.29
N LYS A 585 -17.53 -26.49 -4.46
CA LYS A 585 -17.41 -25.52 -3.38
C LYS A 585 -18.55 -24.51 -3.42
N SER A 586 -18.97 -24.03 -2.26
CA SER A 586 -19.89 -22.91 -2.14
C SER A 586 -19.38 -21.89 -1.13
N TYR A 587 -19.78 -20.64 -1.30
CA TYR A 587 -19.28 -19.50 -0.52
C TYR A 587 -20.42 -18.66 0.04
N ASN A 588 -20.13 -17.98 1.15
CA ASN A 588 -21.00 -16.97 1.72
C ASN A 588 -20.76 -15.60 1.04
N SER A 589 -21.55 -14.57 1.34
CA SER A 589 -21.43 -13.22 0.75
C SER A 589 -20.17 -12.45 1.19
N ARG A 590 -19.30 -13.07 1.99
CA ARG A 590 -17.95 -12.61 2.36
C ARG A 590 -16.85 -13.41 1.66
N ASN A 591 -17.18 -14.23 0.67
CA ASN A 591 -16.25 -15.11 -0.03
C ASN A 591 -15.57 -16.14 0.89
N GLN A 592 -16.26 -16.56 1.96
CA GLN A 592 -15.76 -17.59 2.87
C GLN A 592 -16.40 -18.95 2.49
N PRO A 593 -15.64 -20.05 2.42
CA PRO A 593 -16.16 -21.38 2.07
C PRO A 593 -17.28 -21.80 3.04
N VAL A 594 -18.36 -22.38 2.54
CA VAL A 594 -19.52 -22.85 3.31
C VAL A 594 -19.66 -24.36 3.22
N ASN A 595 -19.41 -24.92 2.04
CA ASN A 595 -19.44 -26.35 1.80
C ASN A 595 -18.38 -26.73 0.79
N ILE A 596 -17.74 -27.88 0.99
CA ILE A 596 -16.83 -28.52 0.05
C ILE A 596 -17.29 -29.98 -0.08
N ASN A 597 -17.80 -30.36 -1.25
CA ASN A 597 -18.16 -31.75 -1.56
C ASN A 597 -16.99 -32.42 -2.27
N TYR A 598 -16.68 -33.64 -1.88
CA TYR A 598 -15.63 -34.45 -2.49
C TYR A 598 -16.23 -35.59 -3.32
N PRO A 599 -15.44 -36.16 -4.26
CA PRO A 599 -15.90 -37.23 -5.16
C PRO A 599 -16.33 -38.52 -4.44
N ASP A 600 -15.79 -38.76 -3.25
CA ASP A 600 -16.12 -39.90 -2.39
C ASP A 600 -17.39 -39.70 -1.56
N ASN A 601 -18.17 -38.64 -1.85
CA ASN A 601 -19.33 -38.17 -1.09
C ASN A 601 -19.02 -37.68 0.33
N SER A 602 -17.74 -37.61 0.74
CA SER A 602 -17.39 -36.88 1.96
C SER A 602 -17.56 -35.38 1.74
N GLN A 603 -17.75 -34.64 2.83
CA GLN A 603 -17.95 -33.19 2.76
C GLN A 603 -17.27 -32.48 3.92
N GLU A 604 -16.94 -31.21 3.71
CA GLU A 604 -16.63 -30.27 4.78
C GLU A 604 -17.66 -29.14 4.78
N MET A 605 -18.19 -28.80 5.95
CA MET A 605 -19.16 -27.71 6.09
C MET A 605 -18.68 -26.66 7.07
N TYR A 606 -18.93 -25.40 6.77
CA TYR A 606 -18.47 -24.26 7.54
C TYR A 606 -19.64 -23.31 7.81
N SER A 607 -19.75 -22.82 9.03
CA SER A 607 -20.66 -21.72 9.33
C SER A 607 -19.95 -20.65 10.15
N TYR A 608 -20.34 -19.41 9.89
CA TYR A 608 -19.69 -18.23 10.45
C TYR A 608 -20.65 -17.44 11.30
N ASP A 609 -20.10 -16.68 12.23
CA ASP A 609 -20.82 -15.62 12.88
C ASP A 609 -21.12 -14.47 11.92
N LEU A 610 -22.09 -13.62 12.28
CA LEU A 610 -22.46 -12.44 11.48
C LEU A 610 -21.29 -11.50 11.21
N GLN A 611 -20.28 -11.40 12.09
CA GLN A 611 -19.07 -10.61 11.89
C GLN A 611 -18.01 -11.26 10.99
N GLY A 612 -18.13 -12.56 10.70
CA GLY A 612 -17.24 -13.32 9.80
C GLY A 612 -16.29 -14.31 10.49
N SER A 613 -16.27 -14.38 11.82
CA SER A 613 -15.50 -15.41 12.56
C SER A 613 -16.08 -16.81 12.32
N LEU A 614 -15.24 -17.85 12.22
CA LEU A 614 -15.68 -19.23 11.96
C LEU A 614 -16.35 -19.81 13.21
N HIS A 615 -17.66 -20.04 13.18
CA HIS A 615 -18.40 -20.55 14.34
C HIS A 615 -18.35 -22.08 14.45
N ARG A 616 -18.49 -22.78 13.32
CA ARG A 616 -18.55 -24.25 13.27
C ARG A 616 -17.89 -24.78 12.01
N LYS A 617 -17.20 -25.91 12.14
CA LYS A 617 -16.60 -26.66 11.03
C LYS A 617 -16.97 -28.15 11.12
N LEU A 618 -17.36 -28.77 10.03
CA LEU A 618 -17.46 -30.22 9.86
C LEU A 618 -16.30 -30.65 8.97
N MET A 619 -15.55 -31.64 9.41
CA MET A 619 -14.43 -32.25 8.67
C MET A 619 -14.90 -33.47 7.85
N ARG A 620 -14.09 -33.90 6.87
CA ARG A 620 -14.37 -35.09 6.04
C ARG A 620 -14.52 -36.39 6.84
N ASP A 621 -13.84 -36.48 7.98
CA ASP A 621 -13.93 -37.62 8.92
C ASP A 621 -15.19 -37.57 9.81
N SER A 622 -16.11 -36.65 9.53
CA SER A 622 -17.34 -36.39 10.30
C SER A 622 -17.12 -35.81 11.70
N THR A 623 -15.93 -35.29 12.00
CA THR A 623 -15.68 -34.52 13.23
C THR A 623 -16.24 -33.10 13.10
N VAL A 624 -17.00 -32.66 14.11
CA VAL A 624 -17.56 -31.30 14.19
C VAL A 624 -16.77 -30.48 15.19
N TYR A 625 -16.24 -29.33 14.78
CA TYR A 625 -15.59 -28.34 15.63
C TYR A 625 -16.50 -27.12 15.84
N ILE A 626 -16.52 -26.57 17.06
CA ILE A 626 -17.21 -25.32 17.43
C ILE A 626 -16.17 -24.41 18.07
N TYR A 627 -16.16 -23.12 17.67
CA TYR A 627 -15.17 -22.15 18.13
C TYR A 627 -15.82 -20.97 18.86
N GLU A 628 -15.16 -20.53 19.92
CA GLU A 628 -15.43 -19.25 20.58
C GLU A 628 -14.23 -18.33 20.48
N TYR A 629 -14.48 -17.02 20.43
CA TYR A 629 -13.45 -16.00 20.24
C TYR A 629 -13.50 -14.92 21.32
N ASP A 630 -12.35 -14.36 21.65
CA ASP A 630 -12.26 -13.15 22.46
C ASP A 630 -12.49 -11.86 21.64
N TYR A 631 -12.38 -10.73 22.34
CA TYR A 631 -12.56 -9.38 21.78
C TYR A 631 -11.53 -8.96 20.73
N LEU A 632 -10.42 -9.70 20.59
CA LEU A 632 -9.41 -9.50 19.54
C LEU A 632 -9.59 -10.51 18.38
N GLY A 633 -10.60 -11.38 18.43
CA GLY A 633 -10.82 -12.42 17.44
C GLY A 633 -9.90 -13.62 17.59
N ARG A 634 -9.32 -13.85 18.77
CA ARG A 634 -8.48 -15.02 19.07
C ARG A 634 -9.36 -16.15 19.62
N ILE A 635 -9.12 -17.40 19.21
CA ILE A 635 -9.88 -18.56 19.67
C ILE A 635 -9.65 -18.74 21.17
N ILE A 636 -10.70 -18.78 21.99
CA ILE A 636 -10.63 -19.06 23.43
C ILE A 636 -11.15 -20.44 23.82
N ALA A 637 -11.98 -21.03 22.95
CA ALA A 637 -12.46 -22.39 23.09
C ALA A 637 -12.61 -23.03 21.71
N GLU A 638 -12.26 -24.30 21.63
CA GLU A 638 -12.45 -25.19 20.50
C GLU A 638 -13.02 -26.50 21.04
N GLU A 639 -14.27 -26.80 20.74
CA GLU A 639 -14.90 -28.07 21.13
C GLU A 639 -15.05 -28.95 19.89
N HIS A 640 -14.81 -30.26 20.02
CA HIS A 640 -15.01 -31.21 18.93
C HIS A 640 -15.90 -32.39 19.32
N PHE A 641 -16.74 -32.82 18.37
CA PHE A 641 -17.79 -33.82 18.55
C PHE A 641 -17.83 -34.79 17.37
N THR A 642 -18.40 -35.98 17.55
CA THR A 642 -18.87 -36.77 16.41
C THR A 642 -20.04 -36.07 15.71
N GLN A 643 -20.38 -36.48 14.49
CA GLN A 643 -21.61 -36.02 13.82
C GLN A 643 -22.78 -36.96 14.07
N THR A 644 -23.98 -36.41 14.24
CA THR A 644 -25.28 -37.12 14.16
C THR A 644 -26.15 -36.52 13.05
N CYS A 645 -27.25 -37.19 12.72
CA CYS A 645 -28.19 -36.72 11.70
C CYS A 645 -28.80 -35.34 12.00
N THR A 646 -28.81 -34.89 13.26
CA THR A 646 -29.43 -33.64 13.71
C THR A 646 -28.43 -32.58 14.16
N GLY A 647 -27.12 -32.85 14.16
CA GLY A 647 -26.11 -31.90 14.62
C GLY A 647 -24.87 -32.56 15.24
N PRO A 648 -24.12 -31.85 16.11
CA PRO A 648 -23.05 -32.48 16.90
C PRO A 648 -23.61 -33.63 17.75
N GLY A 649 -22.85 -34.71 17.81
CA GLY A 649 -23.15 -35.95 18.51
C GLY A 649 -22.42 -36.03 19.84
N TYR A 650 -21.69 -37.13 20.03
CA TYR A 650 -20.90 -37.35 21.25
C TYR A 650 -19.72 -36.39 21.29
N TRP A 651 -19.49 -35.78 22.44
CA TRP A 651 -18.32 -34.97 22.69
C TRP A 651 -17.05 -35.83 22.63
N LEU A 652 -16.05 -35.35 21.88
CA LEU A 652 -14.75 -36.01 21.68
C LEU A 652 -13.64 -35.34 22.50
N GLY A 653 -13.76 -34.03 22.71
CA GLY A 653 -12.78 -33.24 23.44
C GLY A 653 -13.01 -31.74 23.26
N ASP A 654 -12.20 -30.96 23.96
CA ASP A 654 -12.12 -29.51 23.83
C ASP A 654 -10.68 -29.03 24.05
N LYS A 655 -10.40 -27.82 23.58
CA LYS A 655 -9.21 -27.05 23.89
C LYS A 655 -9.62 -25.66 24.32
N LEU A 656 -9.07 -25.22 25.43
CA LEU A 656 -9.29 -23.89 25.98
C LEU A 656 -7.99 -23.10 25.89
N TYR A 657 -8.10 -21.84 25.52
CA TYR A 657 -6.97 -20.95 25.34
C TYR A 657 -7.17 -19.70 26.20
N LYS A 658 -6.13 -19.32 26.94
CA LYS A 658 -6.14 -18.08 27.74
C LYS A 658 -5.04 -17.15 27.27
N TYR A 659 -5.47 -15.92 27.06
CA TYR A 659 -4.62 -14.84 26.60
C TYR A 659 -4.67 -13.67 27.57
N ASN A 660 -3.57 -12.93 27.66
CA ASN A 660 -3.62 -11.54 28.12
C ASN A 660 -3.84 -10.65 26.88
N ALA A 661 -3.69 -9.33 26.99
CA ALA A 661 -3.87 -8.44 25.83
C ALA A 661 -2.81 -8.62 24.70
N PHE A 662 -1.76 -9.40 24.96
CA PHE A 662 -0.58 -9.58 24.10
C PHE A 662 -0.40 -11.05 23.70
N ASP A 663 -0.29 -11.94 24.68
CA ASP A 663 0.26 -13.28 24.54
C ASP A 663 -0.74 -14.37 24.92
N HIS A 664 -0.57 -15.52 24.27
CA HIS A 664 -1.17 -16.79 24.64
C HIS A 664 -0.37 -17.45 25.76
N TYR A 665 -0.85 -17.42 27.00
CA TYR A 665 -0.05 -17.89 28.15
C TYR A 665 -0.47 -19.27 28.68
N TRP A 666 -1.62 -19.79 28.25
CA TRP A 666 -2.11 -21.08 28.74
C TRP A 666 -3.04 -21.77 27.74
N THR A 667 -2.82 -23.07 27.56
CA THR A 667 -3.70 -24.00 26.87
C THR A 667 -4.19 -25.06 27.86
N GLY A 668 -5.43 -25.50 27.75
CA GLY A 668 -5.93 -26.67 28.47
C GLY A 668 -6.85 -27.53 27.60
N ASP A 669 -7.16 -28.73 28.06
CA ASP A 669 -8.18 -29.61 27.49
C ASP A 669 -9.14 -30.12 28.57
N GLY A 670 -10.26 -30.72 28.16
CA GLY A 670 -11.29 -31.29 29.05
C GLY A 670 -10.89 -32.58 29.73
N LYS A 671 -9.64 -33.02 29.56
CA LYS A 671 -8.99 -34.07 30.35
C LYS A 671 -8.04 -33.47 31.38
N ASN A 672 -8.10 -32.15 31.59
CA ASN A 672 -7.28 -31.37 32.51
C ASN A 672 -5.77 -31.44 32.21
N HIS A 673 -5.36 -31.77 30.98
CA HIS A 673 -3.98 -31.52 30.54
C HIS A 673 -3.83 -30.04 30.24
N ASN A 674 -2.81 -29.41 30.81
CA ASN A 674 -2.60 -27.99 30.64
C ASN A 674 -1.15 -27.71 30.28
N ILE A 675 -0.96 -26.72 29.40
CA ILE A 675 0.34 -26.19 29.04
C ILE A 675 0.38 -24.72 29.45
N ARG A 676 1.39 -24.34 30.23
CA ARG A 676 1.69 -22.93 30.56
C ARG A 676 2.92 -22.47 29.80
N TYR A 677 2.84 -21.29 29.20
CA TYR A 677 3.94 -20.67 28.47
C TYR A 677 4.51 -19.52 29.28
N ILE A 678 5.81 -19.55 29.55
CA ILE A 678 6.57 -18.42 30.09
C ILE A 678 7.36 -17.81 28.95
N ARG A 679 7.29 -16.48 28.82
CA ARG A 679 8.01 -15.73 27.80
C ARG A 679 9.08 -14.83 28.39
N ASN A 680 10.14 -14.59 27.62
CA ASN A 680 11.07 -13.50 27.91
C ASN A 680 10.47 -12.14 27.54
N ARG A 681 11.23 -11.08 27.77
CA ARG A 681 10.80 -9.70 27.49
C ARG A 681 10.63 -9.41 25.98
N GLN A 682 11.22 -10.24 25.12
CA GLN A 682 11.08 -10.21 23.67
C GLN A 682 9.78 -10.88 23.20
N GLY A 683 9.01 -11.52 24.10
CA GLY A 683 7.80 -12.27 23.75
C GLY A 683 8.06 -13.70 23.25
N GLN A 684 9.31 -14.17 23.31
CA GLN A 684 9.68 -15.53 22.93
C GLN A 684 9.41 -16.50 24.09
N ILE A 685 8.94 -17.71 23.81
CA ILE A 685 8.66 -18.74 24.81
C ILE A 685 9.99 -19.28 25.34
N ILE A 686 10.31 -19.00 26.60
CA ILE A 686 11.53 -19.52 27.24
C ILE A 686 11.26 -20.76 28.08
N SER A 687 10.00 -21.04 28.39
CA SER A 687 9.63 -22.22 29.16
C SER A 687 8.20 -22.65 28.87
N GLU A 688 8.02 -23.96 28.75
CA GLU A 688 6.73 -24.63 28.65
C GLU A 688 6.59 -25.64 29.78
N PHE A 689 5.46 -25.58 30.48
CA PHE A 689 5.13 -26.54 31.53
C PHE A 689 3.86 -27.29 31.16
N ALA A 690 4.01 -28.58 30.83
CA ALA A 690 2.91 -29.49 30.53
C ALA A 690 2.60 -30.37 31.74
N THR A 691 1.34 -30.43 32.16
CA THR A 691 0.91 -31.27 33.28
C THR A 691 0.79 -32.74 32.86
N LYS A 692 1.23 -33.67 33.71
CA LYS A 692 1.15 -35.10 33.43
C LYS A 692 -0.25 -35.69 33.70
N ASP A 693 -0.93 -35.21 34.74
CA ASP A 693 -2.29 -35.64 35.12
C ASP A 693 -3.07 -34.50 35.82
N GLY A 694 -4.40 -34.59 35.74
CA GLY A 694 -5.38 -33.50 35.73
C GLY A 694 -5.61 -32.57 36.93
N TYR A 695 -4.63 -32.23 37.77
CA TYR A 695 -4.78 -31.11 38.75
C TYR A 695 -3.44 -30.48 39.12
N ILE A 696 -3.30 -29.15 38.97
CA ILE A 696 -2.22 -28.40 39.64
C ILE A 696 -2.74 -27.11 40.29
N ASN A 697 -2.86 -27.17 41.63
CA ASN A 697 -2.59 -26.03 42.50
C ASN A 697 -1.09 -25.71 42.44
N TYR A 698 -0.73 -24.42 42.54
CA TYR A 698 0.58 -23.80 42.28
C TYR A 698 1.85 -24.46 42.85
N GLU A 699 1.76 -25.53 43.65
CA GLU A 699 2.85 -26.11 44.43
C GLU A 699 3.18 -27.59 44.13
N ASN A 700 2.51 -28.29 43.18
CA ASN A 700 2.85 -29.70 42.86
C ASN A 700 3.66 -29.87 41.56
N LYS A 701 4.72 -30.68 41.61
CA LYS A 701 5.86 -30.77 40.66
C LYS A 701 5.74 -31.82 39.53
N GLU A 702 4.64 -32.56 39.41
CA GLU A 702 4.54 -33.62 38.40
C GLU A 702 4.09 -33.08 37.03
N GLY A 703 5.05 -32.91 36.14
CA GLY A 703 4.85 -32.43 34.76
C GLY A 703 6.15 -32.44 33.96
N PHE A 704 6.06 -32.16 32.67
CA PHE A 704 7.21 -31.98 31.79
C PHE A 704 7.49 -30.49 31.64
N LYS A 705 8.73 -30.09 31.87
CA LYS A 705 9.20 -28.73 31.63
C LYS A 705 10.18 -28.74 30.46
N THR A 706 9.93 -27.92 29.45
CA THR A 706 10.85 -27.68 28.35
C THR A 706 11.32 -26.24 28.43
N ASP A 707 12.63 -26.03 28.51
CA ASP A 707 13.24 -24.69 28.49
C ASP A 707 13.88 -24.44 27.12
N TYR A 708 13.75 -23.20 26.63
CA TYR A 708 14.30 -22.76 25.35
C TYR A 708 15.33 -21.67 25.57
N ILE A 709 16.48 -21.81 24.90
CA ILE A 709 17.52 -20.80 24.84
C ILE A 709 17.58 -20.31 23.40
N TYR A 710 17.66 -18.99 23.22
CA TYR A 710 17.72 -18.36 21.91
C TYR A 710 19.09 -17.73 21.68
N ASP A 711 19.61 -17.85 20.47
CA ASP A 711 20.77 -17.09 20.02
C ASP A 711 20.38 -15.62 19.68
N PRO A 712 21.36 -14.73 19.43
CA PRO A 712 21.09 -13.34 19.06
C PRO A 712 20.28 -13.14 17.77
N LEU A 713 20.15 -14.18 16.94
CA LEU A 713 19.32 -14.18 15.73
C LEU A 713 17.87 -14.66 16.00
N GLY A 714 17.56 -15.01 17.25
CA GLY A 714 16.26 -15.50 17.68
C GLY A 714 16.02 -16.98 17.37
N ARG A 715 17.06 -17.77 17.12
CA ARG A 715 16.98 -19.22 16.85
C ARG A 715 17.15 -20.01 18.14
N VAL A 716 16.38 -21.09 18.31
CA VAL A 716 16.54 -22.00 19.47
C VAL A 716 17.86 -22.77 19.33
N ILE A 717 18.62 -22.87 20.43
CA ILE A 717 19.92 -23.59 20.51
C ILE A 717 19.93 -24.68 21.56
#